data_AF-A0A644XIJ5-F1
#
_entry.id   AF-A0A644XIJ5-F1
#
_cell.length_a   1.000
_cell.length_b   1.000
_cell.length_c   1.000
_cell.angle_alpha   90.00
_cell.angle_beta   90.00
_cell.angle_gamma   90.00
#
_symmetry.space_group_name_H-M   'P 1'
#
loop_
_entity.id
_entity.type
_entity.pdbx_description
1 polymer ?
#
loop_
_entity_poly.entity_id
_entity_poly.type
_entity_poly.pdbx_seq_one_letter_code
_entity_poly.pdbx_strand_id
1 'polypeptide(L)'
;MKKSFATKLITFAGILLILFVLVLDLQAQRQKKTTQKKTSQTEYYDLYQHVGQSNQPQHNQRAVLGDVMVYGDVFSGSTTFQQQIENNGFSVRKIENNEIDLINTATARNLIISGEKTVHPNVRKKTDDFVKQGGNVFMVGTKAFDYAPVPVNPVPIVDFANQQSYSVVKQERKERALSLDEPTIRVGKDDMGNNALEIFTVVRAMPDYMAKISIADKKSATRSVITFSAKGNAYMDLLALEIVDMDNVKWFAFVPLSYQWENYAISMADFIPENWSDAQTSYPLLDPNKVETLYLGVNLMTLWKEKVMYLGLSNVALAENSQTYYTPTSALNALRLPFSEIDITIPDWTFNPMGQAKALQGSHTLVRKETYPFGQTQVVNEPNVYTIPRSLVIHKGVSTGTDTKKEFDFRDEREKRIITLFETGNSYPALQIARLEIPTGGMYAGSTQTLFGIQPTSFVNNQIYVKSLTDALMFVNTKPVVAAVMINTSSSTSAGTMVTPKLKVTLKNPLSQSVSGQLRVDIAQGSIVKEIPVAIGAQKNTAVEVLLPEVPVDFPMSKFNWNVTFNSGSQQDYFEDKVDIERSMLVAFRHLINAQNHFPDGRYSNHYFGDAYGVRAMFAFLEYVKKNPDCLQRNTDIWQSISLQDIENSAYRFYDMLVERQLENGALPMGYEEHARGYNVADGGQIVLSIAQSLRYIEDEAKKNSYLNLIYKFADWTETYYIDSARSEEVKRLYPEEYLKGNGTVGHYGLKQSGSKQIIYGPSWVGSCILPVHVYLACWNKRQDDTKQRSYESIAARNIDFYINSMSARGYYQAEALFWTYVSVQDPVLKNTMKKSLDETLIPYLTRGTENDMFGVGGRNTLYALSMMYYRRFVNEQSSLRATQLKYLWTFASESSCNGMGRISEALPKPGHGESLAATKYAALSALWCMELLEPASTLFKGLIVEEEKPSVSLTTDKTAGSTISLSIRASNNQPENEDKVWIDLNNDKKKTPDEKVVTFGEKVSYTISSPEIGIYGPVWTLDCSDNELTKLNVQGAAKTLNQLSCYKNKLDTLDISNCSILSSVSCQNNLLKLIVTGNNQNLSSLNMYSNRVGVDDMRELMLGLPDRTNTASGKLTLYYSMNSLSQPNQNQFTQDHADIAVEKNWKTYVAIPGGTEFNGPYYTTSNVKLVMPLNLRIYSLNRELIVETDSIQQFSIYDMEGQLMIRQNGSGKFMLPVGMYVVQTNEYNTKITHK
;
A
#
# COMPACT_ATOMS: atom_id res chain seq x y z
N MET A 1 -19.15 -44.49 -40.88
CA MET A 1 -18.76 -43.05 -40.87
C MET A 1 -19.78 -42.08 -41.51
N LYS A 2 -20.61 -42.44 -42.52
CA LYS A 2 -21.58 -41.48 -43.12
C LYS A 2 -22.86 -41.18 -42.30
N LYS A 3 -23.27 -42.05 -41.36
CA LYS A 3 -24.45 -41.80 -40.49
C LYS A 3 -24.18 -40.88 -39.29
N SER A 4 -22.95 -40.83 -38.77
CA SER A 4 -22.59 -39.98 -37.61
C SER A 4 -22.44 -38.50 -37.98
N PHE A 5 -22.07 -38.21 -39.24
CA PHE A 5 -21.91 -36.85 -39.74
C PHE A 5 -23.26 -36.17 -40.00
N ALA A 6 -24.26 -36.93 -40.48
CA ALA A 6 -25.61 -36.41 -40.71
C ALA A 6 -26.32 -36.02 -39.41
N THR A 7 -26.16 -36.80 -38.33
CA THR A 7 -26.77 -36.48 -37.03
C THR A 7 -26.17 -35.22 -36.42
N LYS A 8 -24.84 -35.00 -36.53
CA LYS A 8 -24.18 -33.78 -36.04
C LYS A 8 -24.56 -32.53 -36.85
N LEU A 9 -24.81 -32.67 -38.15
CA LEU A 9 -25.26 -31.55 -39.00
C LEU A 9 -26.68 -31.10 -38.63
N ILE A 10 -27.57 -32.04 -38.29
CA ILE A 10 -28.96 -31.76 -37.90
C ILE A 10 -29.01 -31.07 -36.53
N THR A 11 -28.17 -31.48 -35.58
CA THR A 11 -28.09 -30.81 -34.26
C THR A 11 -27.52 -29.38 -34.39
N PHE A 12 -26.55 -29.16 -35.27
CA PHE A 12 -25.98 -27.83 -35.50
C PHE A 12 -26.95 -26.89 -36.24
N ALA A 13 -27.72 -27.40 -37.19
CA ALA A 13 -28.78 -26.65 -37.87
C ALA A 13 -29.94 -26.29 -36.93
N GLY A 14 -30.30 -27.18 -35.99
CA GLY A 14 -31.33 -26.90 -34.97
C GLY A 14 -30.92 -25.78 -34.00
N ILE A 15 -29.65 -25.72 -33.60
CA ILE A 15 -29.13 -24.66 -32.72
C ILE A 15 -29.07 -23.31 -33.46
N LEU A 16 -28.71 -23.31 -34.74
CA LEU A 16 -28.73 -22.10 -35.57
C LEU A 16 -30.16 -21.57 -35.82
N LEU A 17 -31.15 -22.45 -35.96
CA LEU A 17 -32.55 -22.04 -36.13
C LEU A 17 -33.12 -21.40 -34.85
N ILE A 18 -32.76 -21.92 -33.67
CA ILE A 18 -33.18 -21.36 -32.36
C ILE A 18 -32.53 -19.99 -32.11
N LEU A 19 -31.25 -19.82 -32.47
CA LEU A 19 -30.56 -18.53 -32.42
C LEU A 19 -31.16 -17.51 -33.42
N PHE A 20 -31.56 -17.95 -34.61
CA PHE A 20 -32.20 -17.07 -35.60
C PHE A 20 -33.60 -16.63 -35.16
N VAL A 21 -34.37 -17.50 -34.51
CA VAL A 21 -35.69 -17.16 -33.94
C VAL A 21 -35.56 -16.20 -32.76
N LEU A 22 -34.57 -16.38 -31.88
CA LEU A 22 -34.29 -15.45 -30.77
C LEU A 22 -33.83 -14.07 -31.24
N VAL A 23 -33.06 -14.01 -32.33
CA VAL A 23 -32.64 -12.74 -32.95
C VAL A 23 -33.80 -12.03 -33.66
N LEU A 24 -34.71 -12.78 -34.28
CA LEU A 24 -35.92 -12.21 -34.90
C LEU A 24 -36.92 -11.70 -33.85
N ASP A 25 -37.02 -12.34 -32.68
CA ASP A 25 -37.90 -11.90 -31.58
C ASP A 25 -37.35 -10.64 -30.87
N LEU A 26 -36.01 -10.55 -30.74
CA LEU A 26 -35.31 -9.34 -30.28
C LEU A 26 -35.38 -8.17 -31.30
N GLN A 27 -35.52 -8.47 -32.60
CA GLN A 27 -35.77 -7.46 -33.63
C GLN A 27 -37.24 -7.03 -33.70
N ALA A 28 -38.19 -7.93 -33.40
CA ALA A 28 -39.62 -7.61 -33.33
C ALA A 28 -39.99 -6.76 -32.10
N GLN A 29 -39.33 -6.96 -30.96
CA GLN A 29 -39.52 -6.11 -29.77
C GLN A 29 -38.87 -4.72 -29.89
N ARG A 30 -37.97 -4.52 -30.86
CA ARG A 30 -37.37 -3.20 -31.17
C ARG A 30 -38.21 -2.31 -32.09
N GLN A 31 -39.33 -2.78 -32.63
CA GLN A 31 -40.15 -2.02 -33.59
C GLN A 31 -41.44 -1.38 -33.03
N LYS A 32 -41.71 -1.41 -31.71
CA LYS A 32 -42.98 -0.89 -31.14
C LYS A 32 -42.92 0.39 -30.29
N LYS A 33 -41.85 1.19 -30.37
CA LYS A 33 -41.84 2.56 -29.80
C LYS A 33 -41.03 3.56 -30.64
N THR A 34 -41.39 3.72 -31.92
CA THR A 34 -41.08 4.96 -32.67
C THR A 34 -42.09 5.22 -33.79
N THR A 35 -43.17 5.91 -33.43
CA THR A 35 -43.98 6.79 -34.29
C THR A 35 -44.11 8.06 -33.42
N GLN A 36 -43.66 9.27 -33.75
CA GLN A 36 -43.57 9.94 -35.03
C GLN A 36 -42.57 11.09 -34.84
N LYS A 37 -41.66 11.27 -35.79
CA LYS A 37 -40.70 12.37 -35.90
C LYS A 37 -41.26 13.34 -36.94
N LYS A 38 -41.32 14.65 -36.66
CA LYS A 38 -40.97 15.70 -37.65
C LYS A 38 -41.04 17.14 -37.09
N THR A 39 -39.87 17.79 -37.13
CA THR A 39 -39.56 19.20 -37.49
C THR A 39 -40.17 20.33 -36.66
N SER A 40 -39.48 21.42 -36.28
CA SER A 40 -38.25 22.05 -36.79
C SER A 40 -37.73 23.10 -35.77
N GLN A 41 -36.43 23.41 -35.87
CA GLN A 41 -35.70 24.52 -35.22
C GLN A 41 -36.24 25.91 -35.60
N THR A 42 -36.19 26.87 -34.65
CA THR A 42 -35.67 28.28 -34.76
C THR A 42 -35.81 28.92 -33.35
N GLU A 43 -34.71 29.25 -32.67
CA GLU A 43 -34.07 30.59 -32.56
C GLU A 43 -34.89 31.70 -31.85
N TYR A 44 -34.38 32.08 -30.67
CA TYR A 44 -34.16 33.42 -30.06
C TYR A 44 -35.14 34.63 -30.25
N TYR A 45 -35.27 35.35 -29.12
CA TYR A 45 -35.85 36.69 -28.85
C TYR A 45 -37.39 36.84 -28.83
N ASP A 46 -37.96 37.16 -27.65
CA ASP A 46 -38.32 38.56 -27.38
C ASP A 46 -38.62 38.86 -25.90
N LEU A 47 -38.20 40.07 -25.51
CA LEU A 47 -38.41 40.71 -24.23
C LEU A 47 -39.82 41.35 -24.14
N TYR A 48 -40.20 41.63 -22.90
CA TYR A 48 -41.09 42.70 -22.43
C TYR A 48 -42.59 42.45 -22.16
N GLN A 49 -42.88 42.60 -20.85
CA GLN A 49 -44.07 43.17 -20.17
C GLN A 49 -45.38 42.38 -20.19
N HIS A 50 -45.83 41.97 -18.99
CA HIS A 50 -46.87 42.72 -18.28
C HIS A 50 -46.77 42.53 -16.76
N VAL A 51 -47.07 43.64 -16.09
CA VAL A 51 -46.97 43.95 -14.66
C VAL A 51 -48.11 43.30 -13.87
N GLY A 52 -47.81 42.86 -12.64
CA GLY A 52 -48.83 42.47 -11.67
C GLY A 52 -48.21 42.21 -10.30
N GLN A 53 -48.00 43.28 -9.52
CA GLN A 53 -47.58 43.21 -8.12
C GLN A 53 -48.67 42.56 -7.26
N SER A 54 -48.28 41.60 -6.41
CA SER A 54 -48.81 41.51 -5.04
C SER A 54 -47.79 40.82 -4.14
N ASN A 55 -47.22 41.59 -3.22
CA ASN A 55 -46.33 41.15 -2.17
C ASN A 55 -47.04 40.18 -1.21
N GLN A 56 -46.46 38.99 -1.03
CA GLN A 56 -46.50 38.26 0.24
C GLN A 56 -45.09 37.75 0.56
N PRO A 57 -44.69 37.65 1.85
CA PRO A 57 -43.35 37.22 2.21
C PRO A 57 -43.22 35.74 1.86
N GLN A 58 -42.43 35.43 0.83
CA GLN A 58 -41.96 34.07 0.62
C GLN A 58 -41.08 33.70 1.81
N HIS A 59 -41.61 32.88 2.71
CA HIS A 59 -40.78 31.99 3.51
C HIS A 59 -39.84 31.27 2.53
N ASN A 60 -38.54 31.48 2.70
CA ASN A 60 -37.49 30.73 2.01
C ASN A 60 -37.71 29.23 2.28
N GLN A 61 -38.45 28.53 1.41
CA GLN A 61 -38.45 27.08 1.37
C GLN A 61 -37.04 26.67 0.92
N ARG A 62 -36.21 26.22 1.87
CA ARG A 62 -34.96 25.53 1.55
C ARG A 62 -35.29 24.39 0.59
N ALA A 63 -34.53 24.28 -0.50
CA ALA A 63 -34.68 23.18 -1.43
C ALA A 63 -34.44 21.85 -0.70
N VAL A 64 -35.39 20.92 -0.83
CA VAL A 64 -35.30 19.59 -0.21
C VAL A 64 -34.16 18.82 -0.88
N LEU A 65 -33.16 18.41 -0.10
CA LEU A 65 -31.95 17.69 -0.52
C LEU A 65 -32.20 16.19 -0.71
N GLY A 66 -33.32 15.67 -0.21
CA GLY A 66 -33.79 14.30 -0.43
C GLY A 66 -34.60 13.74 0.74
N ASP A 67 -35.22 12.58 0.49
CA ASP A 67 -35.97 11.84 1.50
C ASP A 67 -35.07 10.93 2.35
N VAL A 68 -35.38 10.86 3.64
CA VAL A 68 -34.70 10.03 4.65
C VAL A 68 -35.75 9.16 5.36
N MET A 69 -35.65 7.86 5.17
CA MET A 69 -36.40 6.88 5.95
C MET A 69 -35.71 6.64 7.30
N VAL A 70 -36.48 6.61 8.38
CA VAL A 70 -35.97 6.36 9.74
C VAL A 70 -36.70 5.16 10.32
N TYR A 71 -35.93 4.16 10.74
CA TYR A 71 -36.43 2.93 11.36
C TYR A 71 -35.85 2.73 12.76
N GLY A 72 -36.73 2.43 13.73
CA GLY A 72 -36.41 2.08 15.11
C GLY A 72 -36.85 3.12 16.15
N ASP A 73 -37.25 2.64 17.33
CA ASP A 73 -38.01 3.40 18.33
C ASP A 73 -37.31 4.69 18.79
N VAL A 74 -36.00 4.61 19.08
CA VAL A 74 -35.22 5.76 19.60
C VAL A 74 -35.24 6.94 18.63
N PHE A 75 -35.05 6.67 17.33
CA PHE A 75 -35.06 7.73 16.31
C PHE A 75 -36.46 8.14 15.90
N SER A 76 -37.39 7.19 15.81
CA SER A 76 -38.78 7.45 15.40
C SER A 76 -39.56 8.23 16.47
N GLY A 77 -39.20 8.06 17.74
CA GLY A 77 -39.78 8.77 18.89
C GLY A 77 -39.15 10.14 19.19
N SER A 78 -37.95 10.44 18.66
CA SER A 78 -37.27 11.71 18.93
C SER A 78 -37.63 12.81 17.92
N THR A 79 -38.61 13.65 18.26
CA THR A 79 -39.00 14.81 17.43
C THR A 79 -37.84 15.78 17.23
N THR A 80 -37.01 16.00 18.26
CA THR A 80 -35.84 16.88 18.18
C THR A 80 -34.83 16.40 17.15
N PHE A 81 -34.54 15.10 17.12
CA PHE A 81 -33.64 14.50 16.12
C PHE A 81 -34.18 14.66 14.70
N GLN A 82 -35.48 14.42 14.52
CA GLN A 82 -36.14 14.55 13.21
C GLN A 82 -36.12 15.99 12.71
N GLN A 83 -36.47 16.95 13.57
CA GLN A 83 -36.38 18.38 13.26
C GLN A 83 -34.96 18.81 12.91
N GLN A 84 -33.93 18.25 13.56
CA GLN A 84 -32.54 18.55 13.21
C GLN A 84 -32.18 18.05 11.81
N ILE A 85 -32.65 16.89 11.39
CA ILE A 85 -32.48 16.40 10.00
C ILE A 85 -33.25 17.30 9.01
N GLU A 86 -34.50 17.65 9.34
CA GLU A 86 -35.33 18.54 8.51
C GLU A 86 -34.75 19.93 8.35
N ASN A 87 -34.18 20.50 9.42
CA ASN A 87 -33.50 21.78 9.41
C ASN A 87 -32.28 21.79 8.46
N ASN A 88 -31.68 20.62 8.20
CA ASN A 88 -30.59 20.45 7.23
C ASN A 88 -31.10 20.21 5.79
N GLY A 89 -32.41 20.35 5.54
CA GLY A 89 -33.01 20.32 4.21
C GLY A 89 -33.45 18.93 3.74
N PHE A 90 -33.54 17.94 4.63
CA PHE A 90 -34.04 16.60 4.28
C PHE A 90 -35.50 16.41 4.68
N SER A 91 -36.25 15.57 3.98
CA SER A 91 -37.60 15.18 4.40
C SER A 91 -37.55 13.85 5.16
N VAL A 92 -38.08 13.81 6.38
CA VAL A 92 -38.02 12.61 7.23
C VAL A 92 -39.33 11.82 7.14
N ARG A 93 -39.21 10.51 6.85
CA ARG A 93 -40.31 9.55 6.90
C ARG A 93 -40.01 8.46 7.92
N LYS A 94 -40.88 8.31 8.91
CA LYS A 94 -40.83 7.19 9.85
C LYS A 94 -41.30 5.92 9.16
N ILE A 95 -40.63 4.81 9.42
CA ILE A 95 -41.00 3.48 8.92
C ILE A 95 -41.27 2.57 10.11
N GLU A 96 -42.50 2.06 10.18
CA GLU A 96 -42.92 1.06 11.15
C GLU A 96 -42.85 -0.37 10.57
N ASN A 97 -43.05 -1.39 11.42
CA ASN A 97 -42.96 -2.80 11.01
C ASN A 97 -43.98 -3.21 9.93
N ASN A 98 -45.15 -2.59 9.90
CA ASN A 98 -46.19 -2.79 8.88
C ASN A 98 -45.89 -2.05 7.56
N GLU A 99 -44.86 -1.20 7.54
CA GLU A 99 -44.48 -0.31 6.44
C GLU A 99 -43.14 -0.68 5.80
N ILE A 100 -42.53 -1.81 6.20
CA ILE A 100 -41.19 -2.24 5.77
C ILE A 100 -41.02 -2.40 4.25
N ASP A 101 -42.11 -2.63 3.50
CA ASP A 101 -42.06 -2.72 2.04
C ASP A 101 -41.72 -1.38 1.37
N LEU A 102 -41.86 -0.28 2.10
CA LEU A 102 -41.45 1.05 1.65
C LEU A 102 -39.93 1.23 1.66
N ILE A 103 -39.17 0.36 2.34
CA ILE A 103 -37.71 0.36 2.31
C ILE A 103 -37.25 -0.12 0.93
N ASN A 104 -37.17 0.82 -0.01
CA ASN A 104 -36.68 0.63 -1.36
C ASN A 104 -36.17 1.97 -1.92
N THR A 105 -35.32 1.91 -2.95
CA THR A 105 -34.67 3.11 -3.51
C THR A 105 -35.60 4.01 -4.34
N ALA A 106 -36.81 3.56 -4.67
CA ALA A 106 -37.83 4.37 -5.33
C ALA A 106 -38.60 5.26 -4.35
N THR A 107 -38.73 4.85 -3.08
CA THR A 107 -39.35 5.65 -2.02
C THR A 107 -38.41 6.73 -1.50
N ALA A 108 -37.16 6.37 -1.20
CA ALA A 108 -36.16 7.29 -0.66
C ALA A 108 -34.75 6.77 -0.94
N ARG A 109 -33.75 7.65 -0.94
CA ARG A 109 -32.33 7.28 -1.16
C ARG A 109 -31.57 7.02 0.13
N ASN A 110 -32.08 7.47 1.27
CA ASN A 110 -31.40 7.38 2.56
C ASN A 110 -32.24 6.61 3.57
N LEU A 111 -31.60 5.71 4.32
CA LEU A 111 -32.21 4.91 5.38
C LEU A 111 -31.36 4.99 6.65
N ILE A 112 -31.94 5.44 7.75
CA ILE A 112 -31.33 5.46 9.09
C ILE A 112 -31.93 4.33 9.92
N ILE A 113 -31.09 3.47 10.48
CA ILE A 113 -31.51 2.32 11.29
C ILE A 113 -30.93 2.44 12.70
N SER A 114 -31.81 2.35 13.69
CA SER A 114 -31.40 2.21 15.10
C SER A 114 -30.96 0.78 15.40
N GLY A 115 -29.73 0.65 15.88
CA GLY A 115 -29.13 -0.56 16.44
C GLY A 115 -29.11 -0.57 17.97
N GLU A 116 -30.14 0.01 18.60
CA GLU A 116 -30.38 -0.08 20.06
C GLU A 116 -30.78 -1.51 20.45
N LYS A 117 -31.53 -2.17 19.56
CA LYS A 117 -32.02 -3.55 19.70
C LYS A 117 -31.98 -4.24 18.34
N THR A 118 -32.05 -5.56 18.34
CA THR A 118 -32.19 -6.37 17.13
C THR A 118 -33.50 -6.03 16.43
N VAL A 119 -33.44 -5.72 15.12
CA VAL A 119 -34.62 -5.38 14.32
C VAL A 119 -35.27 -6.63 13.71
N HIS A 120 -36.51 -6.48 13.25
CA HIS A 120 -37.25 -7.59 12.63
C HIS A 120 -36.49 -8.16 11.41
N PRO A 121 -36.41 -9.50 11.21
CA PRO A 121 -35.64 -10.10 10.12
C PRO A 121 -35.99 -9.60 8.72
N ASN A 122 -37.27 -9.28 8.46
CA ASN A 122 -37.69 -8.70 7.19
C ASN A 122 -37.07 -7.31 6.94
N VAL A 123 -36.79 -6.52 7.98
CA VAL A 123 -36.09 -5.24 7.86
C VAL A 123 -34.65 -5.46 7.42
N ARG A 124 -33.95 -6.48 7.96
CA ARG A 124 -32.61 -6.86 7.47
C ARG A 124 -32.65 -7.20 5.99
N LYS A 125 -33.59 -8.05 5.55
CA LYS A 125 -33.72 -8.45 4.14
C LYS A 125 -33.98 -7.25 3.22
N LYS A 126 -34.93 -6.38 3.59
CA LYS A 126 -35.21 -5.16 2.83
C LYS A 126 -34.04 -4.18 2.83
N THR A 127 -33.27 -4.13 3.92
CA THR A 127 -32.05 -3.30 3.98
C THR A 127 -30.97 -3.85 3.05
N ASP A 128 -30.74 -5.17 3.02
CA ASP A 128 -29.82 -5.80 2.07
C ASP A 128 -30.21 -5.48 0.62
N ASP A 129 -31.49 -5.67 0.26
CA ASP A 129 -32.02 -5.30 -1.06
C ASP A 129 -31.83 -3.81 -1.37
N PHE A 130 -32.08 -2.94 -0.39
CA PHE A 130 -31.91 -1.50 -0.51
C PHE A 130 -30.45 -1.10 -0.79
N VAL A 131 -29.49 -1.73 -0.10
CA VAL A 131 -28.06 -1.50 -0.34
C VAL A 131 -27.65 -2.04 -1.72
N LYS A 132 -28.08 -3.24 -2.12
CA LYS A 132 -27.83 -3.82 -3.46
C LYS A 132 -28.34 -2.92 -4.60
N GLN A 133 -29.41 -2.16 -4.36
CA GLN A 133 -29.98 -1.19 -5.30
C GLN A 133 -29.28 0.18 -5.29
N GLY A 134 -28.18 0.33 -4.54
CA GLY A 134 -27.41 1.58 -4.45
C GLY A 134 -27.96 2.59 -3.44
N GLY A 135 -28.76 2.16 -2.46
CA GLY A 135 -29.23 3.01 -1.36
C GLY A 135 -28.12 3.41 -0.39
N ASN A 136 -28.34 4.50 0.35
CA ASN A 136 -27.45 4.97 1.41
C ASN A 136 -28.01 4.55 2.79
N VAL A 137 -27.29 3.68 3.51
CA VAL A 137 -27.69 3.21 4.85
C VAL A 137 -26.81 3.85 5.91
N PHE A 138 -27.43 4.34 6.97
CA PHE A 138 -26.80 4.89 8.17
C PHE A 138 -27.24 4.06 9.37
N MET A 139 -26.35 3.22 9.86
CA MET A 139 -26.60 2.37 11.02
C MET A 139 -25.96 3.01 12.24
N VAL A 140 -26.75 3.20 13.30
CA VAL A 140 -26.26 3.74 14.57
C VAL A 140 -26.43 2.68 15.64
N GLY A 141 -25.34 2.28 16.29
CA GLY A 141 -25.34 1.16 17.23
C GLY A 141 -25.14 -0.19 16.53
N THR A 142 -24.67 -1.17 17.29
CA THR A 142 -24.20 -2.46 16.76
C THR A 142 -25.27 -3.55 16.74
N LYS A 143 -26.42 -3.36 17.42
CA LYS A 143 -27.37 -4.45 17.64
C LYS A 143 -28.40 -4.65 16.52
N ALA A 144 -28.51 -3.74 15.55
CA ALA A 144 -29.60 -3.77 14.56
C ALA A 144 -29.76 -5.15 13.89
N PHE A 145 -28.65 -5.72 13.40
CA PHE A 145 -28.63 -7.03 12.76
C PHE A 145 -27.84 -8.08 13.55
N ASP A 146 -27.71 -7.88 14.87
CA ASP A 146 -27.14 -8.87 15.76
C ASP A 146 -28.21 -9.88 16.17
N TYR A 147 -28.19 -11.02 15.50
CA TYR A 147 -29.06 -12.18 15.77
C TYR A 147 -28.32 -13.29 16.53
N ALA A 148 -27.12 -13.02 17.06
CA ALA A 148 -26.39 -14.01 17.85
C ALA A 148 -27.28 -14.55 18.99
N PRO A 149 -27.23 -15.87 19.27
CA PRO A 149 -28.05 -16.46 20.31
C PRO A 149 -27.62 -15.97 21.70
N VAL A 150 -28.60 -15.73 22.58
CA VAL A 150 -28.36 -15.39 23.99
C VAL A 150 -28.92 -16.54 24.84
N PRO A 151 -28.11 -17.57 25.12
CA PRO A 151 -28.57 -18.78 25.78
C PRO A 151 -28.96 -18.51 27.23
N VAL A 152 -30.12 -19.03 27.65
CA VAL A 152 -30.59 -19.06 29.03
C VAL A 152 -31.12 -20.46 29.38
N ASN A 153 -31.15 -20.80 30.67
CA ASN A 153 -31.65 -22.08 31.16
C ASN A 153 -31.05 -23.32 30.46
N PRO A 154 -29.70 -23.46 30.40
CA PRO A 154 -29.07 -24.58 29.73
C PRO A 154 -29.42 -25.91 30.40
N VAL A 155 -29.80 -26.90 29.60
CA VAL A 155 -30.12 -28.28 30.01
C VAL A 155 -29.06 -29.21 29.41
N PRO A 156 -28.18 -29.80 30.24
CA PRO A 156 -27.20 -30.78 29.77
C PRO A 156 -27.86 -31.93 29.02
N ILE A 157 -27.30 -32.28 27.87
CA ILE A 157 -27.79 -33.38 27.02
C ILE A 157 -26.84 -34.58 26.99
N VAL A 158 -25.67 -34.45 27.58
CA VAL A 158 -24.66 -35.50 27.66
C VAL A 158 -23.94 -35.42 29.01
N ASP A 159 -23.56 -36.58 29.54
CA ASP A 159 -22.62 -36.68 30.65
C ASP A 159 -21.43 -37.50 30.16
N PHE A 160 -20.30 -36.84 29.91
CA PHE A 160 -19.12 -37.51 29.40
C PHE A 160 -18.49 -38.51 30.39
N ALA A 161 -18.87 -38.52 31.67
CA ALA A 161 -18.52 -39.64 32.56
C ALA A 161 -19.37 -40.90 32.32
N ASN A 162 -20.54 -40.77 31.70
CA ASN A 162 -21.43 -41.87 31.38
C ASN A 162 -21.36 -42.22 29.89
N GLN A 163 -20.65 -43.31 29.57
CA GLN A 163 -20.49 -43.82 28.20
C GLN A 163 -21.79 -44.27 27.53
N GLN A 164 -22.92 -44.38 28.25
CA GLN A 164 -24.23 -44.65 27.65
C GLN A 164 -24.92 -43.38 27.13
N SER A 165 -24.44 -42.19 27.53
CA SER A 165 -25.07 -40.91 27.16
C SER A 165 -24.65 -40.38 25.78
N TYR A 166 -23.62 -40.98 25.17
CA TYR A 166 -23.12 -40.64 23.84
C TYR A 166 -22.46 -41.85 23.19
N SER A 167 -22.25 -41.79 21.88
CA SER A 167 -21.28 -42.65 21.20
C SER A 167 -20.35 -41.81 20.34
N VAL A 168 -19.17 -42.32 20.02
CA VAL A 168 -18.28 -41.70 19.04
C VAL A 168 -18.37 -42.50 17.76
N VAL A 169 -18.71 -41.85 16.66
CA VAL A 169 -18.89 -42.47 15.35
C VAL A 169 -17.96 -41.83 14.34
N LYS A 170 -17.49 -42.63 13.38
CA LYS A 170 -16.80 -42.16 12.19
C LYS A 170 -17.85 -41.86 11.13
N GLN A 171 -17.99 -40.60 10.74
CA GLN A 171 -18.96 -40.19 9.74
C GLN A 171 -18.44 -40.56 8.34
N GLU A 172 -19.24 -41.28 7.55
CA GLU A 172 -18.89 -41.58 6.16
C GLU A 172 -19.03 -40.32 5.30
N ARG A 173 -17.92 -39.82 4.77
CA ARG A 173 -17.87 -38.75 3.76
C ARG A 173 -17.20 -39.27 2.50
N LYS A 174 -17.47 -38.64 1.34
CA LYS A 174 -16.82 -39.00 0.05
C LYS A 174 -15.30 -39.14 0.26
N GLU A 175 -14.81 -40.37 0.22
CA GLU A 175 -13.45 -40.69 0.64
C GLU A 175 -12.41 -40.04 -0.29
N ARG A 176 -11.48 -39.27 0.29
CA ARG A 176 -10.20 -38.95 -0.36
C ARG A 176 -9.18 -39.97 0.17
N ALA A 177 -8.73 -40.89 -0.68
CA ALA A 177 -7.87 -42.03 -0.32
C ALA A 177 -6.56 -41.60 0.36
N LEU A 178 -6.44 -41.75 1.69
CA LEU A 178 -5.30 -41.23 2.48
C LEU A 178 -5.02 -42.04 3.75
N SER A 179 -3.77 -41.98 4.24
CA SER A 179 -3.30 -42.59 5.50
C SER A 179 -3.61 -41.65 6.69
N LEU A 180 -4.62 -41.99 7.48
CA LEU A 180 -5.05 -41.29 8.71
C LEU A 180 -4.86 -42.21 9.92
N ASP A 181 -4.70 -41.62 11.10
CA ASP A 181 -4.61 -42.37 12.37
C ASP A 181 -6.01 -42.62 12.95
N GLU A 182 -6.16 -43.74 13.65
CA GLU A 182 -7.28 -43.94 14.56
C GLU A 182 -7.07 -43.07 15.81
N PRO A 183 -8.07 -42.28 16.23
CA PRO A 183 -7.89 -41.40 17.37
C PRO A 183 -7.87 -42.15 18.69
N THR A 184 -7.12 -41.59 19.63
CA THR A 184 -7.34 -41.87 21.05
C THR A 184 -8.57 -41.12 21.50
N ILE A 185 -9.53 -41.85 22.07
CA ILE A 185 -10.75 -41.31 22.66
C ILE A 185 -10.69 -41.54 24.16
N ARG A 186 -10.83 -40.48 24.95
CA ARG A 186 -10.88 -40.59 26.41
C ARG A 186 -11.77 -39.52 27.03
N VAL A 187 -12.02 -39.67 28.33
CA VAL A 187 -12.69 -38.66 29.14
C VAL A 187 -11.61 -37.92 29.94
N GLY A 188 -11.31 -36.70 29.52
CA GLY A 188 -10.42 -35.76 30.22
C GLY A 188 -11.21 -34.77 31.06
N LYS A 189 -10.61 -33.60 31.30
CA LYS A 189 -11.21 -32.48 32.04
C LYS A 189 -11.00 -31.17 31.30
N ASP A 190 -11.98 -30.28 31.34
CA ASP A 190 -11.79 -28.88 30.90
C ASP A 190 -11.10 -28.02 31.98
N ASP A 191 -10.81 -26.76 31.66
CA ASP A 191 -10.13 -25.82 32.58
C ASP A 191 -10.91 -25.56 33.88
N MET A 192 -12.20 -25.91 33.94
CA MET A 192 -13.06 -25.78 35.11
C MET A 192 -13.26 -27.11 35.87
N GLY A 193 -12.64 -28.20 35.42
CA GLY A 193 -12.71 -29.53 36.05
C GLY A 193 -13.95 -30.35 35.67
N ASN A 194 -14.72 -29.95 34.65
CA ASN A 194 -15.85 -30.73 34.13
C ASN A 194 -15.34 -31.88 33.26
N ASN A 195 -16.09 -32.99 33.19
CA ASN A 195 -15.74 -34.10 32.31
C ASN A 195 -15.80 -33.65 30.84
N ALA A 196 -14.76 -33.97 30.09
CA ALA A 196 -14.61 -33.58 28.70
C ALA A 196 -14.34 -34.82 27.83
N LEU A 197 -15.06 -34.96 26.72
CA LEU A 197 -14.67 -35.90 25.68
C LEU A 197 -13.47 -35.33 24.93
N GLU A 198 -12.37 -36.08 24.94
CA GLU A 198 -11.18 -35.76 24.17
C GLU A 198 -11.01 -36.78 23.05
N ILE A 199 -10.94 -36.28 21.82
CA ILE A 199 -10.65 -37.08 20.62
C ILE A 199 -9.38 -36.47 20.02
N PHE A 200 -8.29 -37.23 20.03
CA PHE A 200 -7.02 -36.71 19.56
C PHE A 200 -6.13 -37.78 18.97
N THR A 201 -5.14 -37.35 18.20
CA THR A 201 -4.10 -38.20 17.64
C THR A 201 -2.73 -37.73 18.09
N VAL A 202 -1.72 -38.60 17.97
CA VAL A 202 -0.35 -38.32 18.43
C VAL A 202 0.68 -38.24 17.32
N VAL A 203 0.35 -38.73 16.11
CA VAL A 203 1.25 -38.63 14.94
C VAL A 203 0.59 -37.87 13.80
N ARG A 204 -0.59 -38.28 13.34
CA ARG A 204 -1.26 -37.78 12.13
C ARG A 204 -2.72 -37.44 12.38
N ALA A 205 -3.39 -36.83 11.41
CA ALA A 205 -4.79 -36.49 11.57
C ALA A 205 -5.71 -37.73 11.60
N MET A 206 -6.94 -37.54 12.06
CA MET A 206 -7.99 -38.56 12.13
C MET A 206 -9.12 -38.28 11.11
N PRO A 207 -9.89 -39.30 10.67
CA PRO A 207 -11.15 -39.10 9.93
C PRO A 207 -12.17 -38.27 10.71
N ASP A 208 -13.35 -38.02 10.11
CA ASP A 208 -14.46 -37.27 10.72
C ASP A 208 -15.12 -38.03 11.88
N TYR A 209 -14.40 -38.11 12.99
CA TYR A 209 -14.89 -38.63 14.25
C TYR A 209 -15.78 -37.59 14.92
N MET A 210 -17.01 -38.00 15.22
CA MET A 210 -18.04 -37.16 15.83
C MET A 210 -18.64 -37.82 17.05
N ALA A 211 -18.86 -37.02 18.09
CA ALA A 211 -19.71 -37.38 19.22
C ALA A 211 -21.17 -37.35 18.77
N LYS A 212 -21.81 -38.51 18.72
CA LYS A 212 -23.24 -38.70 18.49
C LYS A 212 -23.97 -38.66 19.83
N ILE A 213 -24.85 -37.68 20.01
CA ILE A 213 -25.61 -37.44 21.24
C ILE A 213 -27.10 -37.47 20.89
N SER A 214 -27.84 -38.35 21.57
CA SER A 214 -29.31 -38.35 21.47
C SER A 214 -29.86 -37.20 22.30
N ILE A 215 -30.79 -36.43 21.72
CA ILE A 215 -31.43 -35.30 22.40
C ILE A 215 -32.95 -35.44 22.52
N ALA A 216 -33.49 -36.61 22.14
CA ALA A 216 -34.92 -36.89 22.07
C ALA A 216 -35.67 -36.58 23.37
N ASP A 217 -35.09 -36.89 24.53
CA ASP A 217 -35.74 -36.71 25.84
C ASP A 217 -35.60 -35.29 26.40
N LYS A 218 -34.80 -34.43 25.75
CA LYS A 218 -34.49 -33.06 26.20
C LYS A 218 -34.90 -31.99 25.20
N LYS A 219 -35.38 -32.36 24.01
CA LYS A 219 -35.89 -31.41 23.00
C LYS A 219 -37.12 -30.65 23.52
N SER A 220 -37.26 -29.41 23.08
CA SER A 220 -38.38 -28.52 23.41
C SER A 220 -38.45 -27.43 22.35
N ALA A 221 -39.66 -26.96 22.06
CA ALA A 221 -39.91 -25.85 21.14
C ALA A 221 -39.11 -24.59 21.51
N THR A 222 -38.84 -24.39 22.81
CA THR A 222 -38.12 -23.23 23.34
C THR A 222 -36.60 -23.41 23.34
N ARG A 223 -36.09 -24.64 23.29
CA ARG A 223 -34.66 -24.96 23.41
C ARG A 223 -33.99 -24.98 22.03
N SER A 224 -33.81 -23.79 21.47
CA SER A 224 -33.33 -23.58 20.09
C SER A 224 -31.85 -23.22 19.96
N VAL A 225 -31.09 -23.27 21.06
CA VAL A 225 -29.65 -22.96 21.09
C VAL A 225 -28.88 -24.18 21.60
N ILE A 226 -27.75 -24.47 20.97
CA ILE A 226 -26.80 -25.47 21.44
C ILE A 226 -25.63 -24.72 22.07
N THR A 227 -25.32 -25.02 23.33
CA THR A 227 -24.16 -24.48 24.04
C THR A 227 -23.17 -25.58 24.34
N PHE A 228 -21.88 -25.29 24.22
CA PHE A 228 -20.82 -26.24 24.54
C PHE A 228 -19.53 -25.50 24.87
N SER A 229 -18.65 -26.16 25.62
CA SER A 229 -17.26 -25.74 25.77
C SER A 229 -16.40 -26.62 24.87
N ALA A 230 -15.50 -26.01 24.11
CA ALA A 230 -14.64 -26.77 23.20
C ALA A 230 -13.24 -26.15 23.08
N LYS A 231 -12.30 -26.99 22.66
CA LYS A 231 -10.93 -26.62 22.35
C LYS A 231 -10.42 -27.42 21.17
N GLY A 232 -9.83 -26.71 20.22
CA GLY A 232 -9.09 -27.29 19.11
C GLY A 232 -7.58 -27.29 19.37
N ASN A 233 -6.81 -27.40 18.30
CA ASN A 233 -5.38 -27.07 18.31
C ASN A 233 -5.00 -26.31 17.02
N ALA A 234 -3.71 -25.98 16.88
CA ALA A 234 -3.16 -25.31 15.69
C ALA A 234 -3.53 -25.99 14.36
N TYR A 235 -3.90 -27.27 14.40
CA TYR A 235 -4.22 -28.11 13.26
C TYR A 235 -5.66 -28.65 13.28
N MET A 236 -6.52 -28.08 14.13
CA MET A 236 -7.95 -28.37 14.18
C MET A 236 -8.64 -27.15 14.77
N ASP A 237 -9.04 -26.22 13.90
CA ASP A 237 -9.57 -24.91 14.28
C ASP A 237 -11.01 -24.69 13.78
N LEU A 238 -11.70 -25.76 13.35
CA LEU A 238 -13.10 -25.74 12.91
C LEU A 238 -13.83 -27.01 13.38
N LEU A 239 -14.89 -26.81 14.16
CA LEU A 239 -15.82 -27.84 14.55
C LEU A 239 -16.93 -27.98 13.50
N ALA A 240 -17.25 -29.21 13.10
CA ALA A 240 -18.46 -29.51 12.34
C ALA A 240 -19.58 -29.98 13.28
N LEU A 241 -20.79 -29.50 12.99
CA LEU A 241 -22.01 -29.93 13.66
C LEU A 241 -22.99 -30.46 12.61
N GLU A 242 -23.59 -31.61 12.89
CA GLU A 242 -24.64 -32.20 12.06
C GLU A 242 -25.87 -32.51 12.92
N ILE A 243 -27.05 -32.28 12.37
CA ILE A 243 -28.33 -32.67 12.96
C ILE A 243 -29.07 -33.56 11.96
N VAL A 244 -29.70 -34.61 12.47
CA VAL A 244 -30.71 -35.38 11.74
C VAL A 244 -32.05 -35.15 12.44
N ASP A 245 -33.03 -34.66 11.69
CA ASP A 245 -34.37 -34.43 12.20
C ASP A 245 -35.29 -35.66 12.04
N MET A 246 -36.51 -35.59 12.60
CA MET A 246 -37.51 -36.67 12.53
C MET A 246 -37.95 -37.01 11.09
N ASP A 247 -37.74 -36.11 10.14
CA ASP A 247 -38.04 -36.32 8.72
C ASP A 247 -36.82 -36.90 7.96
N ASN A 248 -35.75 -37.25 8.69
CA ASN A 248 -34.48 -37.77 8.21
C ASN A 248 -33.72 -36.80 7.28
N VAL A 249 -33.99 -35.49 7.41
CA VAL A 249 -33.23 -34.44 6.72
C VAL A 249 -31.98 -34.14 7.53
N LYS A 250 -30.82 -34.05 6.84
CA LYS A 250 -29.57 -33.62 7.46
C LYS A 250 -29.43 -32.11 7.43
N TRP A 251 -28.90 -31.56 8.51
CA TRP A 251 -28.63 -30.14 8.66
C TRP A 251 -27.20 -29.90 9.13
N PHE A 252 -26.55 -28.89 8.58
CA PHE A 252 -25.12 -28.65 8.79
C PHE A 252 -24.86 -27.27 9.40
N ALA A 253 -23.88 -27.21 10.29
CA ALA A 253 -23.29 -25.97 10.77
C ALA A 253 -21.81 -26.14 11.11
N PHE A 254 -21.10 -25.02 11.23
CA PHE A 254 -19.66 -25.00 11.51
C PHE A 254 -19.31 -23.93 12.53
N VAL A 255 -18.33 -24.19 13.40
CA VAL A 255 -17.88 -23.24 14.43
C VAL A 255 -16.36 -23.16 14.45
N PRO A 256 -15.74 -21.99 14.19
CA PRO A 256 -14.29 -21.84 14.35
C PRO A 256 -13.89 -21.98 15.83
N LEU A 257 -12.84 -22.74 16.09
CA LEU A 257 -12.35 -23.07 17.43
C LEU A 257 -11.10 -22.28 17.82
N SER A 258 -10.99 -22.02 19.12
CA SER A 258 -9.78 -21.56 19.81
C SER A 258 -8.85 -22.73 20.16
N TYR A 259 -7.59 -22.41 20.47
CA TYR A 259 -6.61 -23.36 21.00
C TYR A 259 -6.64 -23.43 22.53
N GLN A 260 -7.53 -22.66 23.16
CA GLN A 260 -7.87 -22.77 24.57
C GLN A 260 -9.33 -23.18 24.71
N TRP A 261 -9.70 -23.64 25.92
CA TRP A 261 -11.08 -23.95 26.21
C TRP A 261 -11.90 -22.67 26.20
N GLU A 262 -12.89 -22.62 25.33
CA GLU A 262 -13.82 -21.51 25.23
C GLU A 262 -15.25 -22.02 25.16
N ASN A 263 -16.19 -21.17 25.61
CA ASN A 263 -17.61 -21.45 25.54
C ASN A 263 -18.19 -20.93 24.22
N TYR A 264 -18.97 -21.77 23.55
CA TYR A 264 -19.62 -21.47 22.28
C TYR A 264 -21.13 -21.63 22.41
N ALA A 265 -21.86 -20.83 21.65
CA ALA A 265 -23.30 -20.92 21.49
C ALA A 265 -23.65 -20.81 20.00
N ILE A 266 -24.49 -21.73 19.52
CA ILE A 266 -24.97 -21.72 18.13
C ILE A 266 -26.48 -21.85 18.10
N SER A 267 -27.12 -21.02 17.27
CA SER A 267 -28.56 -21.10 17.05
C SER A 267 -28.86 -22.26 16.11
N MET A 268 -29.91 -23.04 16.39
CA MET A 268 -30.42 -24.01 15.43
C MET A 268 -30.90 -23.36 14.12
N ALA A 269 -31.15 -22.03 14.10
CA ALA A 269 -31.45 -21.31 12.87
C ALA A 269 -30.24 -21.16 11.93
N ASP A 270 -29.01 -21.34 12.42
CA ASP A 270 -27.78 -21.32 11.61
C ASP A 270 -27.49 -22.67 10.94
N PHE A 271 -28.28 -23.70 11.24
CA PHE A 271 -28.19 -24.97 10.54
C PHE A 271 -28.91 -24.86 9.20
N ILE A 272 -28.20 -25.20 8.12
CA ILE A 272 -28.73 -25.16 6.75
C ILE A 272 -29.03 -26.61 6.31
N PRO A 273 -30.21 -26.90 5.73
CA PRO A 273 -30.55 -28.24 5.33
C PRO A 273 -29.69 -28.70 4.15
N GLU A 274 -29.46 -30.00 4.05
CA GLU A 274 -28.75 -30.60 2.94
C GLU A 274 -29.37 -30.21 1.59
N ASN A 275 -28.53 -29.99 0.58
CA ASN A 275 -28.91 -29.60 -0.78
C ASN A 275 -29.52 -28.18 -0.95
N TRP A 276 -29.47 -27.31 0.06
CA TRP A 276 -29.90 -25.92 -0.11
C TRP A 276 -28.97 -25.13 -1.04
N SER A 277 -29.50 -24.62 -2.15
CA SER A 277 -28.71 -23.96 -3.21
C SER A 277 -29.21 -22.56 -3.61
N ASP A 278 -30.24 -22.02 -2.95
CA ASP A 278 -30.81 -20.71 -3.28
C ASP A 278 -30.28 -19.60 -2.34
N ALA A 279 -29.48 -18.68 -2.87
CA ALA A 279 -28.94 -17.55 -2.13
C ALA A 279 -29.94 -16.41 -1.85
N GLN A 280 -31.06 -16.35 -2.60
CA GLN A 280 -31.97 -15.20 -2.59
C GLN A 280 -33.20 -15.40 -1.68
N THR A 281 -33.59 -16.65 -1.45
CA THR A 281 -34.74 -16.98 -0.59
C THR A 281 -34.32 -17.42 0.81
N SER A 282 -35.30 -17.67 1.67
CA SER A 282 -35.08 -18.16 3.04
C SER A 282 -35.30 -19.67 3.05
N TYR A 283 -34.35 -20.41 3.64
CA TYR A 283 -34.51 -21.83 3.89
C TYR A 283 -35.53 -22.09 5.01
N PRO A 284 -36.19 -23.27 5.01
CA PRO A 284 -37.01 -23.67 6.16
C PRO A 284 -36.14 -23.70 7.41
N LEU A 285 -36.56 -23.06 8.49
CA LEU A 285 -35.80 -23.10 9.74
C LEU A 285 -35.97 -24.47 10.41
N LEU A 286 -34.89 -24.99 10.99
CA LEU A 286 -34.92 -26.23 11.75
C LEU A 286 -35.90 -26.11 12.92
N ASP A 287 -36.85 -27.03 13.05
CA ASP A 287 -37.77 -27.06 14.20
C ASP A 287 -37.07 -27.75 15.39
N PRO A 288 -36.86 -27.05 16.53
CA PRO A 288 -36.23 -27.65 17.71
C PRO A 288 -36.94 -28.92 18.24
N ASN A 289 -38.25 -29.08 18.00
CA ASN A 289 -38.98 -30.29 18.40
C ASN A 289 -38.72 -31.50 17.49
N LYS A 290 -38.20 -31.26 16.28
CA LYS A 290 -37.87 -32.33 15.32
C LYS A 290 -36.45 -32.83 15.46
N VAL A 291 -35.61 -32.20 16.28
CA VAL A 291 -34.22 -32.62 16.44
C VAL A 291 -34.14 -33.88 17.30
N GLU A 292 -33.61 -34.97 16.74
CA GLU A 292 -33.43 -36.24 17.47
C GLU A 292 -31.99 -36.48 17.91
N THR A 293 -31.05 -36.24 17.00
CA THR A 293 -29.63 -36.55 17.21
C THR A 293 -28.76 -35.37 16.81
N LEU A 294 -27.79 -35.07 17.66
CA LEU A 294 -26.76 -34.07 17.42
C LEU A 294 -25.40 -34.76 17.27
N TYR A 295 -24.64 -34.34 16.26
CA TYR A 295 -23.27 -34.77 16.01
C TYR A 295 -22.33 -33.57 16.14
N LEU A 296 -21.25 -33.70 16.91
CA LEU A 296 -20.20 -32.69 16.99
C LEU A 296 -18.84 -33.35 16.80
N GLY A 297 -18.01 -32.83 15.90
CA GLY A 297 -16.67 -33.39 15.74
C GLY A 297 -15.81 -32.77 14.66
N VAL A 298 -14.88 -33.58 14.19
CA VAL A 298 -13.88 -33.20 13.19
C VAL A 298 -14.56 -32.92 11.84
N ASN A 299 -14.01 -31.95 11.11
CA ASN A 299 -14.38 -31.68 9.74
C ASN A 299 -13.21 -32.02 8.81
N LEU A 300 -13.48 -32.63 7.65
CA LEU A 300 -12.46 -32.81 6.60
C LEU A 300 -11.71 -31.52 6.23
N MET A 301 -12.32 -30.34 6.43
CA MET A 301 -11.68 -29.05 6.19
C MET A 301 -10.51 -28.74 7.11
N THR A 302 -10.48 -29.34 8.30
CA THR A 302 -9.36 -29.19 9.25
C THR A 302 -8.28 -30.23 9.05
N LEU A 303 -8.43 -31.18 8.11
CA LEU A 303 -7.49 -32.29 7.90
C LEU A 303 -6.12 -31.84 7.38
N TRP A 304 -5.23 -31.46 8.29
CA TRP A 304 -3.78 -31.49 8.07
C TRP A 304 -3.25 -32.87 8.45
N LYS A 305 -3.25 -33.78 7.47
CA LYS A 305 -2.97 -35.21 7.61
C LYS A 305 -1.69 -35.55 8.39
N GLU A 306 -0.68 -34.69 8.36
CA GLU A 306 0.65 -34.93 8.96
C GLU A 306 0.70 -34.50 10.42
N LYS A 307 -0.37 -33.86 10.90
CA LYS A 307 -0.39 -33.18 12.17
C LYS A 307 -1.41 -33.80 13.08
N VAL A 308 -1.06 -33.78 14.35
CA VAL A 308 -1.93 -34.19 15.43
C VAL A 308 -3.17 -33.31 15.44
N MET A 309 -4.32 -33.95 15.61
CA MET A 309 -5.57 -33.28 15.87
C MET A 309 -5.89 -33.42 17.35
N TYR A 310 -6.54 -32.40 17.89
CA TYR A 310 -7.10 -32.45 19.22
C TYR A 310 -8.44 -31.74 19.19
N LEU A 311 -9.48 -32.47 19.57
CA LEU A 311 -10.79 -31.95 19.92
C LEU A 311 -11.06 -32.26 21.38
N GLY A 312 -11.24 -31.22 22.18
CA GLY A 312 -11.88 -31.29 23.48
C GLY A 312 -13.32 -30.79 23.37
N LEU A 313 -14.27 -31.51 23.96
CA LEU A 313 -15.67 -31.14 24.06
C LEU A 313 -16.19 -31.37 25.50
N SER A 314 -16.75 -30.35 26.13
CA SER A 314 -17.37 -30.44 27.47
C SER A 314 -18.67 -29.62 27.53
N ASN A 315 -19.48 -29.84 28.58
CA ASN A 315 -20.66 -29.02 28.89
C ASN A 315 -21.66 -28.84 27.73
N VAL A 316 -21.91 -29.88 26.94
CA VAL A 316 -22.87 -29.80 25.83
C VAL A 316 -24.30 -29.79 26.38
N ALA A 317 -25.05 -28.74 26.03
CA ALA A 317 -26.40 -28.51 26.52
C ALA A 317 -27.30 -27.91 25.44
N LEU A 318 -28.60 -28.11 25.62
CA LEU A 318 -29.63 -27.35 24.92
C LEU A 318 -30.09 -26.19 25.81
N ALA A 319 -30.11 -24.99 25.27
CA ALA A 319 -30.53 -23.79 25.98
C ALA A 319 -31.72 -23.14 25.28
N GLU A 320 -32.51 -22.43 26.07
CA GLU A 320 -33.52 -21.51 25.55
C GLU A 320 -32.83 -20.28 24.98
N ASN A 321 -33.40 -19.68 23.94
CA ASN A 321 -32.90 -18.43 23.39
C ASN A 321 -33.69 -17.26 23.98
N SER A 322 -33.01 -16.38 24.72
CA SER A 322 -33.63 -15.12 25.14
C SER A 322 -33.64 -14.05 24.03
N GLN A 323 -32.98 -14.32 22.90
CA GLN A 323 -33.08 -13.51 21.69
C GLN A 323 -34.51 -13.52 21.14
N THR A 324 -34.99 -12.34 20.70
CA THR A 324 -36.39 -12.17 20.25
C THR A 324 -36.72 -12.93 18.97
N TYR A 325 -35.75 -13.05 18.05
CA TYR A 325 -35.97 -13.63 16.73
C TYR A 325 -35.21 -14.94 16.54
N TYR A 326 -35.92 -15.95 16.05
CA TYR A 326 -35.34 -17.19 15.57
C TYR A 326 -35.09 -17.08 14.06
N THR A 327 -33.88 -16.71 13.68
CA THR A 327 -33.48 -16.43 12.29
C THR A 327 -31.99 -16.69 12.10
N PRO A 328 -31.52 -16.98 10.87
CA PRO A 328 -30.09 -17.16 10.59
C PRO A 328 -29.27 -15.92 10.93
N THR A 329 -28.10 -16.13 11.50
CA THR A 329 -27.16 -15.10 11.93
C THR A 329 -26.18 -14.75 10.82
N SER A 330 -25.48 -13.61 10.97
CA SER A 330 -24.45 -13.20 10.03
C SER A 330 -23.12 -13.97 10.19
N ALA A 331 -22.99 -14.81 11.23
CA ALA A 331 -21.79 -15.63 11.42
C ALA A 331 -21.57 -16.61 10.25
N LEU A 332 -22.66 -16.99 9.59
CA LEU A 332 -22.66 -17.78 8.36
C LEU A 332 -21.79 -17.16 7.25
N ASN A 333 -21.75 -15.83 7.11
CA ASN A 333 -20.96 -15.18 6.04
C ASN A 333 -19.48 -15.52 6.09
N ALA A 334 -18.92 -15.63 7.30
CA ALA A 334 -17.53 -16.05 7.47
C ALA A 334 -17.31 -17.55 7.21
N LEU A 335 -18.38 -18.33 7.00
CA LEU A 335 -18.38 -19.78 6.84
C LEU A 335 -18.82 -20.22 5.43
N ARG A 336 -18.93 -19.31 4.45
CA ARG A 336 -19.36 -19.64 3.07
C ARG A 336 -18.63 -20.83 2.47
N LEU A 337 -17.33 -20.91 2.68
CA LEU A 337 -16.49 -21.99 2.17
C LEU A 337 -16.90 -23.39 2.68
N PRO A 338 -16.86 -23.71 3.99
CA PRO A 338 -17.17 -25.06 4.44
C PRO A 338 -18.60 -25.50 4.06
N PHE A 339 -19.54 -24.58 3.88
CA PHE A 339 -20.85 -24.87 3.29
C PHE A 339 -20.78 -25.18 1.79
N SER A 340 -20.04 -24.38 1.01
CA SER A 340 -19.90 -24.60 -0.45
C SER A 340 -19.24 -25.94 -0.80
N GLU A 341 -18.33 -26.45 0.02
CA GLU A 341 -17.67 -27.74 -0.23
C GLU A 341 -18.60 -28.96 -0.08
N ILE A 342 -19.73 -28.77 0.60
CA ILE A 342 -20.80 -29.78 0.72
C ILE A 342 -22.04 -29.38 -0.11
N ASP A 343 -21.84 -28.58 -1.15
CA ASP A 343 -22.86 -28.14 -2.09
C ASP A 343 -24.01 -27.33 -1.44
N ILE A 344 -23.72 -26.60 -0.35
CA ILE A 344 -24.67 -25.73 0.35
C ILE A 344 -24.35 -24.25 0.13
N THR A 345 -25.37 -23.46 -0.23
CA THR A 345 -25.25 -22.02 -0.48
C THR A 345 -25.76 -21.21 0.71
N ILE A 346 -24.99 -20.24 1.18
CA ILE A 346 -25.42 -19.34 2.27
C ILE A 346 -26.28 -18.21 1.68
N PRO A 347 -27.41 -17.84 2.32
CA PRO A 347 -28.22 -16.74 1.83
C PRO A 347 -27.51 -15.38 1.93
N ASP A 348 -27.65 -14.56 0.88
CA ASP A 348 -27.00 -13.25 0.79
C ASP A 348 -27.57 -12.23 1.79
N TRP A 349 -28.85 -12.38 2.16
CA TRP A 349 -29.56 -11.48 3.07
C TRP A 349 -29.15 -11.62 4.55
N THR A 350 -28.15 -12.45 4.87
CA THR A 350 -27.52 -12.52 6.20
C THR A 350 -26.65 -11.28 6.53
N PHE A 351 -26.92 -10.16 5.86
CA PHE A 351 -26.28 -8.86 5.97
C PHE A 351 -26.14 -8.39 7.43
N ASN A 352 -24.91 -8.10 7.85
CA ASN A 352 -24.60 -7.43 9.10
C ASN A 352 -23.25 -6.69 8.98
N PRO A 353 -23.24 -5.44 8.53
CA PRO A 353 -22.02 -4.68 8.38
C PRO A 353 -21.40 -4.32 9.74
N MET A 354 -22.14 -4.42 10.84
CA MET A 354 -21.62 -4.17 12.20
C MET A 354 -21.17 -5.44 12.93
N GLY A 355 -21.26 -6.62 12.31
CA GLY A 355 -21.03 -7.90 13.00
C GLY A 355 -19.60 -8.11 13.52
N GLN A 356 -18.63 -7.32 13.05
CA GLN A 356 -17.24 -7.34 13.53
C GLN A 356 -16.89 -6.16 14.44
N ALA A 357 -17.85 -5.25 14.68
CA ALA A 357 -17.66 -4.17 15.62
C ALA A 357 -17.56 -4.75 17.04
N LYS A 358 -16.56 -4.32 17.80
CA LYS A 358 -16.33 -4.80 19.16
C LYS A 358 -16.59 -3.68 20.16
N ALA A 359 -17.23 -4.04 21.27
CA ALA A 359 -17.26 -3.17 22.44
C ALA A 359 -15.83 -2.96 22.90
N LEU A 360 -15.49 -1.74 23.31
CA LEU A 360 -14.19 -1.44 23.85
C LEU A 360 -14.04 -2.08 25.24
N GLN A 361 -13.15 -3.07 25.35
CA GLN A 361 -12.64 -3.57 26.64
C GLN A 361 -11.13 -3.32 26.66
N GLY A 362 -10.67 -2.46 27.58
CA GLY A 362 -9.29 -1.97 27.53
C GLY A 362 -9.04 -0.98 26.39
N SER A 363 -7.99 -0.17 26.54
CA SER A 363 -7.85 1.17 25.96
C SER A 363 -7.67 1.20 24.42
N HIS A 364 -8.68 1.55 23.60
CA HIS A 364 -8.46 1.95 22.18
C HIS A 364 -9.61 2.79 21.56
N THR A 365 -9.49 4.11 21.45
CA THR A 365 -10.28 4.92 20.48
C THR A 365 -9.34 5.79 19.67
N LEU A 366 -9.59 5.95 18.37
CA LEU A 366 -8.73 6.74 17.51
C LEU A 366 -9.03 8.25 17.67
N VAL A 367 -8.12 8.98 18.31
CA VAL A 367 -8.19 10.43 18.57
C VAL A 367 -7.34 11.24 17.58
N ARG A 368 -7.90 12.29 16.96
CA ARG A 368 -7.18 13.16 16.00
C ARG A 368 -6.60 14.40 16.67
N LYS A 369 -5.27 14.57 16.61
CA LYS A 369 -4.56 15.77 17.07
C LYS A 369 -4.38 16.89 15.99
N GLU A 370 -4.52 16.64 14.71
CA GLU A 370 -4.35 17.73 13.73
C GLU A 370 -5.30 17.53 12.56
N THR A 371 -5.61 18.62 11.84
CA THR A 371 -6.51 18.66 10.68
C THR A 371 -6.01 17.87 9.45
N TYR A 372 -5.20 16.83 9.65
CA TYR A 372 -4.71 15.90 8.62
C TYR A 372 -5.20 14.44 8.84
N PRO A 373 -5.57 13.67 7.78
CA PRO A 373 -6.15 12.33 7.94
C PRO A 373 -5.17 11.25 8.45
N PHE A 374 -3.90 11.60 8.66
CA PHE A 374 -2.85 10.67 9.09
C PHE A 374 -2.13 11.07 10.39
N GLY A 375 -2.74 11.94 11.20
CA GLY A 375 -2.17 12.36 12.49
C GLY A 375 -1.97 11.20 13.47
N GLN A 376 -1.00 11.33 14.38
CA GLN A 376 -0.78 10.34 15.43
C GLN A 376 -2.04 10.16 16.25
N THR A 377 -2.47 8.91 16.35
CA THR A 377 -3.65 8.57 17.10
C THR A 377 -3.33 8.29 18.55
N GLN A 378 -3.99 8.98 19.48
CA GLN A 378 -3.90 8.70 20.91
C GLN A 378 -5.11 7.93 21.42
N VAL A 379 -4.92 7.17 22.48
CA VAL A 379 -5.90 6.25 23.06
C VAL A 379 -6.56 6.90 24.28
N VAL A 380 -7.90 6.99 24.29
CA VAL A 380 -8.69 7.48 25.44
C VAL A 380 -9.88 6.54 25.71
N ASN A 381 -10.29 6.41 26.97
CA ASN A 381 -11.32 5.47 27.45
C ASN A 381 -12.73 6.09 27.39
N GLU A 382 -13.63 5.51 26.60
CA GLU A 382 -15.04 5.93 26.42
C GLU A 382 -15.94 4.67 26.43
N PRO A 383 -16.72 4.40 27.50
CA PRO A 383 -17.46 3.14 27.67
C PRO A 383 -18.66 2.97 26.72
N ASN A 384 -19.05 4.00 25.97
CA ASN A 384 -20.24 4.01 25.12
C ASN A 384 -19.93 3.99 23.61
N VAL A 385 -18.66 3.79 23.23
CA VAL A 385 -18.20 3.78 21.84
C VAL A 385 -17.65 2.40 21.47
N TYR A 386 -18.05 1.89 20.32
CA TYR A 386 -17.60 0.63 19.73
C TYR A 386 -16.58 0.92 18.64
N THR A 387 -15.52 0.12 18.58
CA THR A 387 -14.58 0.20 17.46
C THR A 387 -15.16 -0.46 16.23
N ILE A 388 -15.10 0.26 15.12
CA ILE A 388 -15.45 -0.26 13.80
C ILE A 388 -14.11 -0.57 13.12
N PRO A 389 -13.78 -1.86 12.91
CA PRO A 389 -12.55 -2.21 12.21
C PRO A 389 -12.59 -1.66 10.79
N ARG A 390 -11.41 -1.47 10.18
CA ARG A 390 -11.22 -0.98 8.81
C ARG A 390 -11.56 -2.02 7.73
N SER A 391 -11.68 -3.29 8.08
CA SER A 391 -12.38 -4.29 7.27
C SER A 391 -13.52 -4.87 8.09
N LEU A 392 -14.68 -5.04 7.44
CA LEU A 392 -15.88 -5.66 8.04
C LEU A 392 -16.18 -7.04 7.45
N VAL A 393 -15.30 -7.52 6.57
CA VAL A 393 -15.41 -8.83 5.93
C VAL A 393 -14.18 -9.64 6.30
N ILE A 394 -14.41 -10.76 6.97
CA ILE A 394 -13.40 -11.79 7.22
C ILE A 394 -13.70 -12.88 6.20
N HIS A 395 -12.85 -13.01 5.19
CA HIS A 395 -12.94 -14.11 4.23
C HIS A 395 -12.13 -15.30 4.77
N LYS A 396 -12.74 -16.49 4.83
CA LYS A 396 -12.02 -17.72 5.22
C LYS A 396 -11.45 -18.44 4.00
N GLY A 397 -10.21 -18.92 4.16
CA GLY A 397 -9.41 -19.57 3.14
C GLY A 397 -9.80 -21.02 2.80
N VAL A 398 -9.74 -21.38 1.49
CA VAL A 398 -10.18 -22.66 0.86
C VAL A 398 -9.15 -23.79 0.89
N SER A 399 -9.54 -25.05 1.14
CA SER A 399 -8.69 -26.23 1.47
C SER A 399 -7.46 -26.54 0.58
N THR A 400 -7.25 -25.86 -0.54
CA THR A 400 -6.15 -26.08 -1.49
C THR A 400 -5.34 -24.80 -1.68
N GLY A 401 -4.04 -24.86 -1.37
CA GLY A 401 -3.12 -23.72 -1.34
C GLY A 401 -2.80 -23.05 -2.70
N THR A 402 -3.60 -23.28 -3.73
CA THR A 402 -3.32 -22.84 -5.11
C THR A 402 -4.51 -22.30 -5.90
N ASP A 403 -5.72 -22.22 -5.34
CA ASP A 403 -6.88 -22.26 -6.23
C ASP A 403 -7.29 -20.88 -6.76
N THR A 404 -6.79 -20.61 -7.96
CA THR A 404 -7.25 -19.64 -8.97
C THR A 404 -8.74 -19.76 -9.36
N LYS A 405 -9.57 -20.47 -8.58
CA LYS A 405 -10.98 -20.65 -8.86
C LYS A 405 -11.73 -19.37 -8.58
N LYS A 406 -12.43 -18.88 -9.61
CA LYS A 406 -13.17 -17.62 -9.59
C LYS A 406 -14.25 -17.55 -8.49
N GLU A 407 -14.83 -18.68 -8.11
CA GLU A 407 -15.88 -18.76 -7.08
C GLU A 407 -15.42 -18.40 -5.66
N PHE A 408 -14.10 -18.33 -5.43
CA PHE A 408 -13.50 -17.97 -4.14
C PHE A 408 -12.69 -16.67 -4.20
N ASP A 409 -12.86 -15.89 -5.26
CA ASP A 409 -12.19 -14.63 -5.49
C ASP A 409 -13.08 -13.46 -5.06
N PHE A 410 -12.84 -12.93 -3.86
CA PHE A 410 -13.62 -11.83 -3.27
C PHE A 410 -12.91 -10.48 -3.39
N ARG A 411 -11.94 -10.35 -4.31
CA ARG A 411 -11.18 -9.11 -4.53
C ARG A 411 -12.08 -7.90 -4.79
N ASP A 412 -13.07 -8.08 -5.65
CA ASP A 412 -13.98 -7.01 -6.06
C ASP A 412 -14.78 -6.45 -4.86
N GLU A 413 -15.07 -7.28 -3.83
CA GLU A 413 -15.78 -6.83 -2.63
C GLU A 413 -14.94 -5.91 -1.72
N ARG A 414 -13.62 -5.89 -1.90
CA ARG A 414 -12.69 -5.00 -1.18
C ARG A 414 -12.53 -3.64 -1.84
N GLU A 415 -13.05 -3.45 -3.05
CA GLU A 415 -13.00 -2.19 -3.77
C GLU A 415 -14.00 -1.19 -3.19
N LYS A 416 -13.50 -0.36 -2.27
CA LYS A 416 -14.29 0.69 -1.62
C LYS A 416 -13.43 1.86 -1.14
N ARG A 417 -14.00 3.07 -1.16
CA ARG A 417 -13.49 4.20 -0.37
C ARG A 417 -13.98 4.07 1.06
N ILE A 418 -13.06 4.22 1.99
CA ILE A 418 -13.33 4.17 3.43
C ILE A 418 -13.00 5.54 3.98
N ILE A 419 -13.97 6.16 4.65
CA ILE A 419 -13.82 7.47 5.27
C ILE A 419 -14.08 7.30 6.75
N THR A 420 -13.07 7.60 7.56
CA THR A 420 -13.23 7.69 9.01
C THR A 420 -13.93 8.99 9.36
N LEU A 421 -14.99 8.91 10.17
CA LEU A 421 -15.75 10.07 10.64
C LEU A 421 -15.42 10.34 12.10
N PHE A 422 -15.03 11.58 12.37
CA PHE A 422 -14.77 12.11 13.71
C PHE A 422 -15.95 12.98 14.16
N GLU A 423 -16.03 13.22 15.46
CA GLU A 423 -16.92 14.23 16.04
C GLU A 423 -16.76 15.59 15.35
N THR A 424 -17.88 16.22 14.98
CA THR A 424 -17.84 17.54 14.34
C THR A 424 -17.96 18.67 15.38
N GLY A 425 -16.94 19.53 15.50
CA GLY A 425 -16.95 20.70 16.38
C GLY A 425 -15.54 21.21 16.75
N ASN A 426 -15.45 22.09 17.75
CA ASN A 426 -14.19 22.55 18.35
C ASN A 426 -13.62 21.56 19.39
N SER A 427 -14.22 20.37 19.50
CA SER A 427 -13.81 19.33 20.43
C SER A 427 -12.45 18.81 20.01
N TYR A 428 -11.45 19.12 20.83
CA TYR A 428 -10.10 18.72 20.55
C TYR A 428 -9.45 18.11 21.80
N PRO A 429 -8.97 16.87 21.71
CA PRO A 429 -8.85 16.09 20.48
C PRO A 429 -10.15 15.33 20.13
N ALA A 430 -10.45 15.12 18.84
CA ALA A 430 -11.76 14.60 18.39
C ALA A 430 -11.80 13.06 18.33
N LEU A 431 -12.91 12.45 18.77
CA LEU A 431 -13.10 10.99 18.77
C LEU A 431 -13.55 10.48 17.40
N GLN A 432 -13.02 9.33 16.96
CA GLN A 432 -13.61 8.56 15.86
C GLN A 432 -14.92 7.94 16.35
N ILE A 433 -16.02 8.27 15.67
CA ILE A 433 -17.36 7.84 16.05
C ILE A 433 -18.07 7.02 14.97
N ALA A 434 -17.57 7.10 13.74
CA ALA A 434 -18.16 6.39 12.63
C ALA A 434 -17.17 6.08 11.51
N ARG A 435 -17.66 5.24 10.60
CA ARG A 435 -17.02 4.88 9.35
C ARG A 435 -18.04 4.98 8.24
N LEU A 436 -17.65 5.58 7.11
CA LEU A 436 -18.43 5.61 5.88
C LEU A 436 -17.70 4.81 4.80
N GLU A 437 -18.41 3.87 4.18
CA GLU A 437 -17.94 3.05 3.08
C GLU A 437 -18.70 3.37 1.79
N ILE A 438 -17.97 3.55 0.69
CA ILE A 438 -18.52 3.68 -0.66
C ILE A 438 -17.98 2.52 -1.50
N PRO A 439 -18.70 1.39 -1.59
CA PRO A 439 -18.29 0.28 -2.43
C PRO A 439 -18.35 0.64 -3.92
N THR A 440 -17.31 0.30 -4.65
CA THR A 440 -17.22 0.43 -6.11
C THR A 440 -17.20 -0.92 -6.83
N GLY A 441 -16.92 -2.00 -6.10
CA GLY A 441 -17.01 -3.39 -6.58
C GLY A 441 -17.90 -4.26 -5.69
N GLY A 442 -18.10 -5.52 -6.11
CA GLY A 442 -18.95 -6.49 -5.42
C GLY A 442 -20.45 -6.21 -5.49
N MET A 443 -21.23 -6.98 -4.73
CA MET A 443 -22.70 -6.95 -4.72
C MET A 443 -23.32 -5.63 -4.22
N TYR A 444 -22.53 -4.79 -3.53
CA TYR A 444 -22.98 -3.51 -2.96
C TYR A 444 -22.45 -2.29 -3.73
N ALA A 445 -21.89 -2.48 -4.92
CA ALA A 445 -21.32 -1.40 -5.73
C ALA A 445 -22.34 -0.26 -5.96
N GLY A 446 -21.91 0.97 -5.70
CA GLY A 446 -22.74 2.18 -5.84
C GLY A 446 -23.57 2.56 -4.61
N SER A 447 -23.68 1.69 -3.62
CA SER A 447 -24.31 2.00 -2.32
C SER A 447 -23.43 2.91 -1.46
N THR A 448 -23.93 3.27 -0.28
CA THR A 448 -23.10 3.85 0.79
C THR A 448 -23.55 3.28 2.13
N GLN A 449 -22.58 2.88 2.95
CA GLN A 449 -22.83 2.32 4.27
C GLN A 449 -22.09 3.16 5.30
N THR A 450 -22.83 3.85 6.16
CA THR A 450 -22.28 4.62 7.27
C THR A 450 -22.64 3.94 8.57
N LEU A 451 -21.63 3.73 9.40
CA LEU A 451 -21.72 2.91 10.60
C LEU A 451 -21.24 3.75 11.77
N PHE A 452 -22.10 4.01 12.74
CA PHE A 452 -21.78 4.73 13.98
C PHE A 452 -21.64 3.74 15.12
N GLY A 453 -20.47 3.72 15.74
CA GLY A 453 -20.16 2.86 16.88
C GLY A 453 -20.77 3.35 18.19
N ILE A 454 -21.77 4.23 18.16
CA ILE A 454 -22.36 4.87 19.33
C ILE A 454 -23.75 4.29 19.59
N GLN A 455 -24.12 4.10 20.85
CA GLN A 455 -25.47 3.70 21.24
C GLN A 455 -26.52 4.76 20.83
N PRO A 456 -27.64 4.38 20.16
CA PRO A 456 -28.65 5.32 19.68
C PRO A 456 -29.21 6.29 20.73
N THR A 457 -29.43 5.82 21.96
CA THR A 457 -29.90 6.66 23.07
C THR A 457 -28.93 7.78 23.42
N SER A 458 -27.62 7.49 23.46
CA SER A 458 -26.57 8.52 23.61
C SER A 458 -26.46 9.40 22.36
N PHE A 459 -26.74 8.84 21.19
CA PHE A 459 -26.65 9.52 19.90
C PHE A 459 -27.65 10.68 19.78
N VAL A 460 -28.94 10.44 20.01
CA VAL A 460 -29.99 11.46 19.84
C VAL A 460 -29.91 12.61 20.82
N ASN A 461 -29.26 12.40 21.97
CA ASN A 461 -29.11 13.40 23.03
C ASN A 461 -27.85 14.26 22.87
N ASN A 462 -26.95 13.92 21.93
CA ASN A 462 -25.71 14.64 21.71
C ASN A 462 -25.72 15.35 20.34
N GLN A 463 -25.76 16.68 20.37
CA GLN A 463 -25.79 17.50 19.16
C GLN A 463 -24.55 17.33 18.27
N ILE A 464 -23.38 17.01 18.83
CA ILE A 464 -22.15 16.75 18.07
C ILE A 464 -22.33 15.50 17.20
N TYR A 465 -22.87 14.43 17.78
CA TYR A 465 -23.10 13.17 17.07
C TYR A 465 -24.15 13.32 15.97
N VAL A 466 -25.27 13.97 16.28
CA VAL A 466 -26.31 14.25 15.26
C VAL A 466 -25.75 15.12 14.15
N LYS A 467 -24.91 16.12 14.48
CA LYS A 467 -24.23 16.93 13.47
C LYS A 467 -23.35 16.06 12.56
N SER A 468 -22.54 15.15 13.10
CA SER A 468 -21.71 14.25 12.30
C SER A 468 -22.51 13.34 11.37
N LEU A 469 -23.69 12.87 11.80
CA LEU A 469 -24.64 12.16 10.92
C LEU A 469 -25.15 13.07 9.80
N THR A 470 -25.57 14.30 10.11
CA THR A 470 -26.04 15.24 9.08
C THR A 470 -24.93 15.64 8.10
N ASP A 471 -23.69 15.77 8.56
CA ASP A 471 -22.53 16.02 7.70
C ASP A 471 -22.30 14.84 6.74
N ALA A 472 -22.42 13.60 7.24
CA ALA A 472 -22.34 12.39 6.41
C ALA A 472 -23.50 12.29 5.40
N LEU A 473 -24.73 12.62 5.82
CA LEU A 473 -25.90 12.71 4.92
C LEU A 473 -25.67 13.75 3.82
N MET A 474 -25.18 14.94 4.18
CA MET A 474 -24.83 15.97 3.19
C MET A 474 -23.75 15.47 2.23
N PHE A 475 -22.67 14.86 2.76
CA PHE A 475 -21.55 14.38 1.96
C PHE A 475 -21.99 13.41 0.85
N VAL A 476 -22.90 12.46 1.15
CA VAL A 476 -23.31 11.43 0.18
C VAL A 476 -24.42 11.87 -0.78
N ASN A 477 -25.09 13.01 -0.52
CA ASN A 477 -26.23 13.46 -1.32
C ASN A 477 -25.98 14.77 -2.11
N THR A 478 -25.06 15.64 -1.66
CA THR A 478 -25.04 17.04 -2.13
C THR A 478 -23.98 17.35 -3.18
N LYS A 479 -23.01 16.46 -3.42
CA LYS A 479 -21.94 16.69 -4.39
C LYS A 479 -21.45 15.37 -5.02
N PRO A 480 -20.92 15.41 -6.25
CA PRO A 480 -20.15 14.29 -6.77
C PRO A 480 -18.92 14.01 -5.90
N VAL A 481 -18.59 12.73 -5.76
CA VAL A 481 -17.45 12.28 -4.94
C VAL A 481 -16.55 11.35 -5.72
N VAL A 482 -15.26 11.39 -5.42
CA VAL A 482 -14.31 10.39 -5.91
C VAL A 482 -14.51 9.13 -5.08
N ALA A 483 -15.02 8.07 -5.68
CA ALA A 483 -15.38 6.83 -4.99
C ALA A 483 -14.25 5.80 -4.96
N ALA A 484 -13.37 5.77 -5.97
CA ALA A 484 -12.18 4.92 -5.97
C ALA A 484 -11.12 5.46 -6.93
N VAL A 485 -9.86 5.15 -6.63
CA VAL A 485 -8.71 5.42 -7.49
C VAL A 485 -7.90 4.13 -7.58
N MET A 486 -7.75 3.61 -8.78
CA MET A 486 -6.89 2.45 -9.06
C MET A 486 -5.78 2.87 -10.02
N ILE A 487 -4.61 2.25 -9.89
CA ILE A 487 -3.48 2.49 -10.78
C ILE A 487 -3.19 1.27 -11.65
N ASN A 488 -2.77 1.52 -12.88
CA ASN A 488 -2.28 0.53 -13.82
C ASN A 488 -1.24 1.18 -14.75
N THR A 489 -0.80 0.48 -15.79
CA THR A 489 -0.01 1.04 -16.88
C THR A 489 -0.83 1.12 -18.17
N SER A 490 -0.42 1.96 -19.12
CA SER A 490 -1.01 2.02 -20.46
C SER A 490 -0.80 0.68 -21.19
N SER A 491 -1.85 0.15 -21.84
CA SER A 491 -1.73 -1.03 -22.71
C SER A 491 -1.31 -0.59 -24.12
N SER A 492 -0.06 -0.79 -24.53
CA SER A 492 0.30 -0.76 -25.95
C SER A 492 0.71 -2.15 -26.42
N THR A 493 0.17 -2.55 -27.57
CA THR A 493 0.56 -3.75 -28.32
C THR A 493 1.62 -3.45 -29.37
N SER A 494 1.97 -2.18 -29.58
CA SER A 494 2.93 -1.73 -30.60
C SER A 494 4.32 -1.58 -29.99
N ALA A 495 5.28 -2.36 -30.51
CA ALA A 495 6.69 -2.24 -30.15
C ALA A 495 7.16 -0.77 -30.28
N GLY A 496 7.76 -0.23 -29.22
CA GLY A 496 8.28 1.15 -29.19
C GLY A 496 7.34 2.22 -28.63
N THR A 497 6.09 1.89 -28.26
CA THR A 497 5.23 2.87 -27.57
C THR A 497 5.62 2.95 -26.09
N MET A 498 5.88 4.16 -25.61
CA MET A 498 6.25 4.43 -24.23
C MET A 498 5.11 4.11 -23.26
N VAL A 499 5.41 3.39 -22.17
CA VAL A 499 4.42 2.99 -21.17
C VAL A 499 4.37 4.01 -20.05
N THR A 500 3.18 4.53 -19.78
CA THR A 500 2.94 5.53 -18.72
C THR A 500 1.99 4.99 -17.65
N PRO A 501 1.98 5.57 -16.44
CA PRO A 501 0.98 5.24 -15.44
C PRO A 501 -0.41 5.66 -15.94
N LYS A 502 -1.41 4.84 -15.63
CA LYS A 502 -2.82 5.07 -15.95
C LYS A 502 -3.63 4.94 -14.67
N LEU A 503 -4.35 5.98 -14.28
CA LEU A 503 -5.31 5.88 -13.18
C LEU A 503 -6.71 5.59 -13.72
N LYS A 504 -7.44 4.70 -13.07
CA LYS A 504 -8.89 4.53 -13.22
C LYS A 504 -9.55 5.18 -12.01
N VAL A 505 -10.19 6.33 -12.24
CA VAL A 505 -10.86 7.11 -11.20
C VAL A 505 -12.37 6.90 -11.33
N THR A 506 -12.97 6.30 -10.32
CA THR A 506 -14.43 6.11 -10.25
C THR A 506 -15.06 7.28 -9.51
N LEU A 507 -15.95 8.01 -10.18
CA LEU A 507 -16.71 9.12 -9.63
C LEU A 507 -18.15 8.69 -9.41
N LYS A 508 -18.75 9.07 -8.28
CA LYS A 508 -20.18 8.88 -7.97
C LYS A 508 -20.87 10.23 -7.96
N ASN A 509 -21.86 10.43 -8.83
CA ASN A 509 -22.71 11.62 -8.81
C ASN A 509 -24.07 11.29 -8.17
N PRO A 510 -24.35 11.74 -6.93
CA PRO A 510 -25.62 11.49 -6.26
C PRO A 510 -26.76 12.42 -6.74
N LEU A 511 -26.44 13.48 -7.51
CA LEU A 511 -27.41 14.50 -7.89
C LEU A 511 -28.38 14.00 -8.97
N SER A 512 -29.57 14.59 -9.00
CA SER A 512 -30.60 14.37 -10.02
C SER A 512 -30.23 14.97 -11.40
N GLN A 513 -29.15 15.75 -11.46
CA GLN A 513 -28.62 16.36 -12.68
C GLN A 513 -27.22 15.86 -13.00
N SER A 514 -26.88 15.86 -14.29
CA SER A 514 -25.51 15.60 -14.74
C SER A 514 -24.58 16.73 -14.31
N VAL A 515 -23.33 16.40 -14.01
CA VAL A 515 -22.31 17.37 -13.57
C VAL A 515 -21.11 17.30 -14.50
N SER A 516 -20.56 18.46 -14.85
CA SER A 516 -19.27 18.56 -15.54
C SER A 516 -18.27 19.31 -14.65
N GLY A 517 -17.01 18.90 -14.68
CA GLY A 517 -15.97 19.46 -13.84
C GLY A 517 -14.57 19.12 -14.32
N GLN A 518 -13.56 19.56 -13.57
CA GLN A 518 -12.16 19.23 -13.76
C GLN A 518 -11.71 18.19 -12.75
N LEU A 519 -11.08 17.13 -13.24
CA LEU A 519 -10.42 16.12 -12.42
C LEU A 519 -8.91 16.38 -12.44
N ARG A 520 -8.35 16.76 -11.29
CA ARG A 520 -6.91 16.99 -11.11
C ARG A 520 -6.30 15.86 -10.29
N VAL A 521 -5.25 15.24 -10.82
CA VAL A 521 -4.39 14.27 -10.14
C VAL A 521 -3.07 14.95 -9.83
N ASP A 522 -2.60 14.80 -8.60
CA ASP A 522 -1.33 15.34 -8.11
C ASP A 522 -0.61 14.27 -7.28
N ILE A 523 0.60 13.89 -7.71
CA ILE A 523 1.40 12.83 -7.08
C ILE A 523 2.78 13.41 -6.76
N ALA A 524 3.23 13.12 -5.54
CA ALA A 524 4.51 13.56 -4.99
C ALA A 524 4.69 15.09 -5.05
N GLN A 525 3.69 15.83 -4.55
CA GLN A 525 3.72 17.30 -4.42
C GLN A 525 4.09 18.01 -5.74
N GLY A 526 3.39 17.67 -6.81
CA GLY A 526 3.59 18.28 -8.11
C GLY A 526 4.58 17.58 -9.04
N SER A 527 5.29 16.52 -8.61
CA SER A 527 6.19 15.78 -9.52
C SER A 527 5.44 15.18 -10.72
N ILE A 528 4.21 14.68 -10.51
CA ILE A 528 3.30 14.27 -11.57
C ILE A 528 1.95 14.95 -11.36
N VAL A 529 1.57 15.80 -12.32
CA VAL A 529 0.27 16.48 -12.33
C VAL A 529 -0.46 16.21 -13.63
N LYS A 530 -1.75 15.90 -13.54
CA LYS A 530 -2.62 15.76 -14.71
C LYS A 530 -4.00 16.33 -14.41
N GLU A 531 -4.52 17.16 -15.30
CA GLU A 531 -5.88 17.69 -15.23
C GLU A 531 -6.65 17.31 -16.49
N ILE A 532 -7.88 16.84 -16.33
CA ILE A 532 -8.76 16.48 -17.45
C ILE A 532 -10.21 16.92 -17.16
N PRO A 533 -10.96 17.37 -18.18
CA PRO A 533 -12.39 17.62 -18.05
C PRO A 533 -13.15 16.28 -17.98
N VAL A 534 -14.16 16.22 -17.10
CA VAL A 534 -15.00 15.03 -16.92
C VAL A 534 -16.47 15.43 -16.82
N ALA A 535 -17.34 14.67 -17.47
CA ALA A 535 -18.79 14.75 -17.32
C ALA A 535 -19.34 13.45 -16.73
N ILE A 536 -20.21 13.58 -15.73
CA ILE A 536 -20.81 12.47 -14.99
C ILE A 536 -22.33 12.61 -15.09
N GLY A 537 -23.02 11.53 -15.48
CA GLY A 537 -24.49 11.54 -15.55
C GLY A 537 -25.16 11.66 -14.18
N ALA A 538 -26.41 12.14 -14.14
CA ALA A 538 -27.24 12.14 -12.95
C ALA A 538 -27.36 10.75 -12.31
N GLN A 539 -27.20 10.65 -10.99
CA GLN A 539 -27.34 9.41 -10.21
C GLN A 539 -26.53 8.22 -10.77
N LYS A 540 -25.34 8.49 -11.34
CA LYS A 540 -24.48 7.49 -11.95
C LYS A 540 -23.09 7.44 -11.33
N ASN A 541 -22.52 6.24 -11.40
CA ASN A 541 -21.09 6.04 -11.25
C ASN A 541 -20.43 6.12 -12.63
N THR A 542 -19.28 6.78 -12.74
CA THR A 542 -18.52 6.89 -13.99
C THR A 542 -17.05 6.63 -13.70
N ALA A 543 -16.47 5.63 -14.36
CA ALA A 543 -15.04 5.38 -14.32
C ALA A 543 -14.36 6.16 -15.45
N VAL A 544 -13.31 6.90 -15.11
CA VAL A 544 -12.53 7.72 -16.03
C VAL A 544 -11.09 7.24 -16.02
N GLU A 545 -10.52 7.04 -17.21
CA GLU A 545 -9.11 6.75 -17.36
C GLU A 545 -8.30 8.05 -17.48
N VAL A 546 -7.31 8.21 -16.61
CA VAL A 546 -6.38 9.33 -16.59
C VAL A 546 -4.99 8.81 -16.96
N LEU A 547 -4.53 9.12 -18.17
CA LEU A 547 -3.14 8.85 -18.58
C LEU A 547 -2.24 9.91 -17.96
N LEU A 548 -1.30 9.46 -17.14
CA LEU A 548 -0.32 10.32 -16.46
C LEU A 548 0.93 10.51 -17.34
N PRO A 549 1.71 11.59 -17.12
CA PRO A 549 3.01 11.75 -17.76
C PRO A 549 4.01 10.66 -17.31
N GLU A 550 5.19 10.67 -17.91
CA GLU A 550 6.30 9.83 -17.48
C GLU A 550 6.65 10.06 -16.02
N VAL A 551 7.07 8.98 -15.35
CA VAL A 551 7.60 9.08 -14.00
C VAL A 551 9.03 9.66 -14.08
N PRO A 552 9.35 10.76 -13.38
CA PRO A 552 10.71 11.31 -13.35
C PRO A 552 11.75 10.34 -12.79
N VAL A 553 13.02 10.54 -13.13
CA VAL A 553 14.13 9.68 -12.66
C VAL A 553 14.36 9.82 -11.15
N ASP A 554 14.13 11.03 -10.63
CA ASP A 554 14.26 11.45 -9.24
C ASP A 554 12.96 11.28 -8.43
N PHE A 555 11.94 10.60 -8.99
CA PHE A 555 10.68 10.37 -8.29
C PHE A 555 10.88 9.61 -6.97
N PRO A 556 10.29 10.06 -5.84
CA PRO A 556 10.52 9.49 -4.51
C PRO A 556 9.80 8.14 -4.30
N MET A 557 10.31 7.07 -4.91
CA MET A 557 9.68 5.74 -4.96
C MET A 557 9.41 5.11 -3.58
N SER A 558 10.17 5.45 -2.54
CA SER A 558 10.01 4.85 -1.21
C SER A 558 8.86 5.47 -0.41
N LYS A 559 8.53 6.74 -0.67
CA LYS A 559 7.50 7.47 0.07
C LYS A 559 7.01 8.71 -0.67
N PHE A 560 5.70 8.80 -0.89
CA PHE A 560 5.08 9.99 -1.49
C PHE A 560 3.60 10.10 -1.15
N ASN A 561 3.09 11.34 -1.15
CA ASN A 561 1.65 11.60 -1.05
C ASN A 561 1.05 11.73 -2.44
N TRP A 562 -0.23 11.45 -2.58
CA TRP A 562 -0.98 11.73 -3.79
C TRP A 562 -2.42 12.14 -3.47
N ASN A 563 -3.01 12.93 -4.36
CA ASN A 563 -4.41 13.30 -4.27
C ASN A 563 -5.06 13.37 -5.65
N VAL A 564 -6.36 13.14 -5.64
CA VAL A 564 -7.27 13.33 -6.76
C VAL A 564 -8.36 14.29 -6.30
N THR A 565 -8.53 15.38 -7.03
CA THR A 565 -9.50 16.43 -6.77
C THR A 565 -10.47 16.49 -7.93
N PHE A 566 -11.78 16.44 -7.64
CA PHE A 566 -12.81 16.72 -8.63
C PHE A 566 -13.49 18.04 -8.29
N ASN A 567 -13.43 19.01 -9.21
CA ASN A 567 -14.01 20.34 -9.05
C ASN A 567 -15.09 20.58 -10.12
N SER A 568 -16.32 20.83 -9.68
CA SER A 568 -17.48 21.13 -10.52
C SER A 568 -18.09 22.50 -10.18
N GLY A 569 -17.26 23.54 -10.21
CA GLY A 569 -17.65 24.91 -9.88
C GLY A 569 -17.62 25.14 -8.37
N SER A 570 -18.77 25.29 -7.74
CA SER A 570 -18.86 25.48 -6.27
C SER A 570 -18.78 24.17 -5.47
N GLN A 571 -18.75 23.02 -6.14
CA GLN A 571 -18.71 21.70 -5.51
C GLN A 571 -17.37 21.02 -5.78
N GLN A 572 -16.68 20.65 -4.70
CA GLN A 572 -15.37 20.01 -4.77
C GLN A 572 -15.29 18.79 -3.86
N ASP A 573 -14.65 17.73 -4.34
CA ASP A 573 -14.28 16.58 -3.54
C ASP A 573 -12.78 16.27 -3.66
N TYR A 574 -12.23 15.77 -2.57
CA TYR A 574 -10.83 15.43 -2.43
C TYR A 574 -10.71 13.97 -2.02
N PHE A 575 -9.82 13.23 -2.68
CA PHE A 575 -9.40 11.90 -2.31
C PHE A 575 -7.88 11.90 -2.25
N GLU A 576 -7.33 11.72 -1.06
CA GLU A 576 -5.88 11.68 -0.87
C GLU A 576 -5.47 10.41 -0.13
N ASP A 577 -4.25 9.99 -0.38
CA ASP A 577 -3.58 8.94 0.36
C ASP A 577 -2.06 9.12 0.21
N LYS A 578 -1.30 8.20 0.80
CA LYS A 578 0.15 8.13 0.66
C LYS A 578 0.58 6.71 0.33
N VAL A 579 1.76 6.62 -0.25
CA VAL A 579 2.53 5.39 -0.37
C VAL A 579 3.68 5.48 0.62
N ASP A 580 3.78 4.50 1.52
CA ASP A 580 4.85 4.40 2.52
C ASP A 580 5.35 2.95 2.59
N ILE A 581 6.52 2.72 1.99
CA ILE A 581 7.08 1.37 1.80
C ILE A 581 7.59 0.77 3.10
N GLU A 582 8.27 1.57 3.93
CA GLU A 582 8.76 1.13 5.24
C GLU A 582 7.58 0.70 6.13
N ARG A 583 6.52 1.53 6.18
CA ARG A 583 5.30 1.20 6.93
C ARG A 583 4.65 -0.09 6.45
N SER A 584 4.43 -0.21 5.14
CA SER A 584 3.70 -1.36 4.57
C SER A 584 4.46 -2.67 4.74
N MET A 585 5.79 -2.62 4.67
CA MET A 585 6.66 -3.75 4.98
C MET A 585 6.58 -4.15 6.47
N LEU A 586 6.59 -3.19 7.39
CA LEU A 586 6.40 -3.48 8.83
C LEU A 586 5.02 -4.10 9.11
N VAL A 587 3.96 -3.65 8.42
CA VAL A 587 2.65 -4.31 8.47
C VAL A 587 2.73 -5.75 7.96
N ALA A 588 3.50 -5.99 6.89
CA ALA A 588 3.73 -7.33 6.36
C ALA A 588 4.47 -8.23 7.39
N PHE A 589 5.49 -7.73 8.08
CA PHE A 589 6.18 -8.45 9.15
C PHE A 589 5.25 -8.77 10.32
N ARG A 590 4.44 -7.81 10.77
CA ARG A 590 3.43 -8.06 11.81
C ARG A 590 2.45 -9.14 11.40
N HIS A 591 1.97 -9.09 10.15
CA HIS A 591 1.09 -10.12 9.59
C HIS A 591 1.75 -11.51 9.62
N LEU A 592 3.02 -11.59 9.22
CA LEU A 592 3.80 -12.83 9.24
C LEU A 592 4.02 -13.34 10.68
N ILE A 593 4.45 -12.51 11.61
CA ILE A 593 4.65 -12.91 13.01
C ILE A 593 3.34 -13.43 13.62
N ASN A 594 2.24 -12.69 13.41
CA ASN A 594 0.91 -13.13 13.85
C ASN A 594 0.51 -14.46 13.21
N ALA A 595 0.82 -14.66 11.93
CA ALA A 595 0.61 -15.93 11.25
C ALA A 595 1.43 -17.07 11.89
N GLN A 596 2.73 -16.86 12.12
CA GLN A 596 3.62 -17.85 12.73
C GLN A 596 3.22 -18.23 14.16
N ASN A 597 2.58 -17.33 14.90
CA ASN A 597 2.06 -17.62 16.25
C ASN A 597 0.97 -18.71 16.26
N HIS A 598 0.31 -18.95 15.12
CA HIS A 598 -0.64 -20.05 14.98
C HIS A 598 0.03 -21.40 14.68
N PHE A 599 1.32 -21.39 14.31
CA PHE A 599 2.07 -22.59 13.97
C PHE A 599 3.22 -22.82 14.95
N PRO A 600 3.08 -23.76 15.91
CA PRO A 600 4.11 -23.99 16.91
C PRO A 600 5.43 -24.48 16.30
N ASP A 601 5.36 -25.07 15.11
CA ASP A 601 6.52 -25.66 14.44
C ASP A 601 7.40 -24.68 13.65
N GLY A 602 7.10 -23.37 13.68
CA GLY A 602 7.96 -22.34 13.10
C GLY A 602 7.61 -21.92 11.67
N ARG A 603 6.63 -22.57 11.02
CA ARG A 603 6.14 -22.14 9.70
C ARG A 603 5.29 -20.86 9.79
N TYR A 604 5.26 -20.06 8.73
CA TYR A 604 4.30 -18.95 8.61
C TYR A 604 3.03 -19.36 7.87
N SER A 605 3.21 -20.25 6.89
CA SER A 605 2.13 -20.82 6.10
C SER A 605 2.53 -22.21 5.58
N ASN A 606 1.67 -22.83 4.78
CA ASN A 606 2.01 -24.07 4.07
C ASN A 606 2.79 -23.83 2.77
N HIS A 607 3.16 -22.59 2.47
CA HIS A 607 3.91 -22.21 1.27
C HIS A 607 5.32 -21.71 1.64
N TYR A 608 6.17 -22.65 2.06
CA TYR A 608 7.49 -22.38 2.64
C TYR A 608 8.39 -21.55 1.72
N PHE A 609 8.30 -21.73 0.40
CA PHE A 609 9.03 -20.89 -0.55
C PHE A 609 8.73 -19.40 -0.37
N GLY A 610 7.44 -19.04 -0.30
CA GLY A 610 7.05 -17.64 -0.10
C GLY A 610 7.49 -17.12 1.27
N ASP A 611 7.33 -17.95 2.30
CA ASP A 611 7.72 -17.63 3.68
C ASP A 611 9.23 -17.32 3.77
N ALA A 612 10.08 -18.11 3.11
CA ALA A 612 11.53 -17.93 3.12
C ALA A 612 11.97 -16.55 2.59
N TYR A 613 11.28 -16.02 1.59
CA TYR A 613 11.53 -14.68 1.05
C TYR A 613 11.18 -13.58 2.07
N GLY A 614 10.12 -13.76 2.85
CA GLY A 614 9.77 -12.87 3.95
C GLY A 614 10.83 -12.89 5.06
N VAL A 615 11.29 -14.08 5.46
CA VAL A 615 12.35 -14.26 6.47
C VAL A 615 13.65 -13.59 6.04
N ARG A 616 14.00 -13.73 4.77
CA ARG A 616 15.14 -13.06 4.18
C ARG A 616 15.02 -11.54 4.26
N ALA A 617 13.84 -10.98 4.01
CA ALA A 617 13.58 -9.56 4.18
C ALA A 617 13.73 -9.13 5.66
N MET A 618 13.29 -9.96 6.61
CA MET A 618 13.45 -9.70 8.05
C MET A 618 14.92 -9.58 8.45
N PHE A 619 15.79 -10.51 8.02
CA PHE A 619 17.23 -10.42 8.29
C PHE A 619 17.86 -9.16 7.68
N ALA A 620 17.51 -8.84 6.43
CA ALA A 620 17.97 -7.62 5.77
C ALA A 620 17.49 -6.35 6.50
N PHE A 621 16.26 -6.37 7.01
CA PHE A 621 15.68 -5.26 7.76
C PHE A 621 16.39 -5.04 9.10
N LEU A 622 16.70 -6.10 9.84
CA LEU A 622 17.45 -5.98 11.10
C LEU A 622 18.81 -5.28 10.89
N GLU A 623 19.50 -5.59 9.79
CA GLU A 623 20.73 -4.88 9.40
C GLU A 623 20.47 -3.43 8.98
N TYR A 624 19.39 -3.17 8.23
CA TYR A 624 18.99 -1.81 7.85
C TYR A 624 18.72 -0.93 9.08
N VAL A 625 18.06 -1.46 10.11
CA VAL A 625 17.79 -0.76 11.38
C VAL A 625 19.09 -0.39 12.09
N LYS A 626 20.10 -1.28 12.12
CA LYS A 626 21.43 -0.98 12.70
C LYS A 626 22.07 0.25 12.03
N LYS A 627 21.88 0.41 10.73
CA LYS A 627 22.40 1.56 9.96
C LYS A 627 21.53 2.81 10.06
N ASN A 628 20.23 2.65 10.32
CA ASN A 628 19.22 3.71 10.31
C ASN A 628 18.35 3.64 11.58
N PRO A 629 18.92 3.90 12.78
CA PRO A 629 18.21 3.72 14.05
C PRO A 629 17.01 4.66 14.24
N ASP A 630 16.95 5.76 13.48
CA ASP A 630 15.82 6.70 13.41
C ASP A 630 14.52 6.05 12.91
N CYS A 631 14.58 4.91 12.20
CA CYS A 631 13.38 4.18 11.78
C CYS A 631 12.51 3.70 12.97
N LEU A 632 13.10 3.50 14.16
CA LEU A 632 12.37 3.13 15.37
C LEU A 632 11.54 4.28 15.95
N GLN A 633 11.87 5.52 15.58
CA GLN A 633 11.09 6.71 15.94
C GLN A 633 9.92 6.94 14.98
N ARG A 634 9.92 6.26 13.82
CA ARG A 634 8.81 6.24 12.85
C ARG A 634 7.91 5.03 13.12
N ASN A 635 6.67 5.08 12.61
CA ASN A 635 5.72 3.95 12.68
C ASN A 635 5.48 3.39 14.10
N THR A 636 5.49 4.27 15.11
CA THR A 636 5.38 3.90 16.54
C THR A 636 4.10 3.11 16.86
N ASP A 637 3.04 3.28 16.07
CA ASP A 637 1.80 2.52 16.19
C ASP A 637 1.98 1.03 15.84
N ILE A 638 2.88 0.68 14.92
CA ILE A 638 3.18 -0.71 14.58
C ILE A 638 4.09 -1.33 15.65
N TRP A 639 5.09 -0.59 16.10
CA TRP A 639 6.03 -1.01 17.15
C TRP A 639 5.37 -1.28 18.52
N GLN A 640 4.13 -0.83 18.75
CA GLN A 640 3.35 -1.22 19.92
C GLN A 640 2.88 -2.69 19.89
N SER A 641 2.87 -3.31 18.72
CA SER A 641 2.35 -4.67 18.50
C SER A 641 3.40 -5.71 18.12
N ILE A 642 4.60 -5.29 17.73
CA ILE A 642 5.76 -6.15 17.43
C ILE A 642 7.05 -5.42 17.82
N SER A 643 8.11 -6.18 18.09
CA SER A 643 9.45 -5.67 18.40
C SER A 643 10.51 -6.17 17.42
N LEU A 644 11.72 -5.60 17.46
CA LEU A 644 12.87 -6.14 16.72
C LEU A 644 13.19 -7.58 17.13
N GLN A 645 13.03 -7.91 18.42
CA GLN A 645 13.26 -9.26 18.92
C GLN A 645 12.23 -10.24 18.37
N ASP A 646 10.97 -9.82 18.20
CA ASP A 646 9.94 -10.67 17.58
C ASP A 646 10.28 -10.96 16.12
N ILE A 647 10.75 -9.96 15.37
CA ILE A 647 11.20 -10.11 13.97
C ILE A 647 12.37 -11.10 13.90
N GLU A 648 13.38 -10.93 14.75
CA GLU A 648 14.55 -11.81 14.81
C GLU A 648 14.18 -13.25 15.19
N ASN A 649 13.42 -13.42 16.27
CA ASN A 649 12.97 -14.73 16.73
C ASN A 649 12.13 -15.43 15.67
N SER A 650 11.24 -14.70 15.00
CA SER A 650 10.37 -15.24 13.96
C SER A 650 11.18 -15.71 12.75
N ALA A 651 12.21 -14.94 12.34
CA ALA A 651 13.12 -15.29 11.27
C ALA A 651 13.92 -16.58 11.56
N TYR A 652 14.55 -16.66 12.75
CA TYR A 652 15.33 -17.83 13.14
C TYR A 652 14.47 -19.09 13.30
N ARG A 653 13.27 -18.99 13.91
CA ARG A 653 12.37 -20.14 14.10
C ARG A 653 12.06 -20.87 12.79
N PHE A 654 11.91 -20.13 11.69
CA PHE A 654 11.63 -20.72 10.39
C PHE A 654 12.85 -21.45 9.79
N TYR A 655 14.05 -20.85 9.86
CA TYR A 655 15.26 -21.53 9.37
C TYR A 655 15.67 -22.70 10.25
N ASP A 656 15.54 -22.59 11.57
CA ASP A 656 15.79 -23.67 12.52
C ASP A 656 14.85 -24.86 12.22
N MET A 657 13.56 -24.62 11.98
CA MET A 657 12.61 -25.65 11.54
C MET A 657 13.08 -26.36 10.26
N LEU A 658 13.60 -25.63 9.26
CA LEU A 658 14.06 -26.24 8.01
C LEU A 658 15.31 -27.11 8.22
N VAL A 659 16.23 -26.71 9.09
CA VAL A 659 17.38 -27.52 9.50
C VAL A 659 16.94 -28.80 10.18
N GLU A 660 16.07 -28.70 11.18
CA GLU A 660 15.60 -29.84 11.96
C GLU A 660 14.87 -30.88 11.09
N ARG A 661 14.26 -30.45 9.99
CA ARG A 661 13.42 -31.29 9.13
C ARG A 661 14.04 -31.70 7.81
N GLN A 662 15.22 -31.18 7.46
CA GLN A 662 15.90 -31.61 6.26
C GLN A 662 16.23 -33.10 6.38
N LEU A 663 15.89 -33.88 5.36
CA LEU A 663 16.26 -35.29 5.33
C LEU A 663 17.77 -35.47 5.25
N GLU A 664 18.27 -36.62 5.69
CA GLU A 664 19.69 -36.97 5.62
C GLU A 664 20.25 -36.87 4.19
N ASN A 665 19.43 -37.22 3.19
CA ASN A 665 19.80 -37.12 1.77
C ASN A 665 19.77 -35.68 1.22
N GLY A 666 19.40 -34.67 2.00
CA GLY A 666 19.37 -33.25 1.63
C GLY A 666 18.02 -32.69 1.19
N ALA A 667 16.99 -33.54 1.03
CA ALA A 667 15.66 -33.10 0.61
C ALA A 667 14.97 -32.23 1.67
N LEU A 668 14.31 -31.14 1.25
CA LEU A 668 13.61 -30.20 2.14
C LEU A 668 12.09 -30.37 2.13
N PRO A 669 11.40 -30.16 3.27
CA PRO A 669 9.94 -30.19 3.33
C PRO A 669 9.32 -29.05 2.52
N MET A 670 8.18 -29.31 1.87
CA MET A 670 7.51 -28.35 0.96
C MET A 670 6.29 -27.64 1.57
N GLY A 671 5.93 -27.95 2.81
CA GLY A 671 4.72 -27.43 3.48
C GLY A 671 3.42 -28.03 2.90
N TYR A 672 3.12 -27.81 1.61
CA TYR A 672 1.88 -28.26 0.95
C TYR A 672 1.94 -29.71 0.43
N GLU A 673 3.12 -30.24 0.15
CA GLU A 673 3.36 -31.62 -0.33
C GLU A 673 3.97 -32.55 0.74
N GLU A 674 4.14 -32.05 1.98
CA GLU A 674 4.71 -32.79 3.11
C GLU A 674 3.96 -34.13 3.32
N HIS A 675 2.65 -34.15 3.08
CA HIS A 675 1.76 -35.31 3.17
C HIS A 675 2.04 -36.48 2.23
N ALA A 676 2.58 -36.20 1.05
CA ALA A 676 2.92 -37.21 0.06
C ALA A 676 4.38 -37.65 0.19
N ARG A 677 5.07 -37.27 1.29
CA ARG A 677 6.54 -37.26 1.36
C ARG A 677 7.10 -36.62 0.08
N GLY A 678 6.51 -35.49 -0.28
CA GLY A 678 6.79 -34.76 -1.50
C GLY A 678 7.89 -33.73 -1.26
N TYR A 679 8.99 -33.86 -1.99
CA TYR A 679 10.14 -32.97 -1.92
C TYR A 679 10.37 -32.39 -3.31
N ASN A 680 10.12 -31.09 -3.47
CA ASN A 680 10.17 -30.43 -4.77
C ASN A 680 11.54 -29.75 -4.97
N VAL A 681 12.19 -30.04 -6.09
CA VAL A 681 13.51 -29.49 -6.43
C VAL A 681 13.44 -27.99 -6.64
N ALA A 682 12.40 -27.51 -7.34
CA ALA A 682 12.27 -26.11 -7.70
C ALA A 682 11.97 -25.22 -6.48
N ASP A 683 10.94 -25.57 -5.71
CA ASP A 683 10.57 -24.77 -4.53
C ASP A 683 11.67 -24.82 -3.46
N GLY A 684 12.32 -25.97 -3.29
CA GLY A 684 13.49 -26.11 -2.42
C GLY A 684 14.64 -25.18 -2.83
N GLY A 685 14.91 -25.02 -4.13
CA GLY A 685 15.92 -24.09 -4.63
C GLY A 685 15.67 -22.65 -4.19
N GLN A 686 14.42 -22.22 -4.17
CA GLN A 686 14.03 -20.87 -3.78
C GLN A 686 14.10 -20.65 -2.25
N ILE A 687 13.74 -21.68 -1.48
CA ILE A 687 13.92 -21.68 -0.02
C ILE A 687 15.42 -21.55 0.31
N VAL A 688 16.25 -22.38 -0.32
CA VAL A 688 17.69 -22.44 -0.08
C VAL A 688 18.40 -21.16 -0.54
N LEU A 689 17.97 -20.57 -1.65
CA LEU A 689 18.46 -19.26 -2.08
C LEU A 689 18.23 -18.19 -1.01
N SER A 690 17.06 -18.21 -0.36
CA SER A 690 16.71 -17.26 0.67
C SER A 690 17.62 -17.41 1.91
N ILE A 691 17.86 -18.65 2.34
CA ILE A 691 18.78 -18.98 3.44
C ILE A 691 20.20 -18.51 3.09
N ALA A 692 20.68 -18.87 1.90
CA ALA A 692 22.00 -18.50 1.40
C ALA A 692 22.23 -16.98 1.50
N GLN A 693 21.30 -16.19 0.99
CA GLN A 693 21.45 -14.74 1.01
C GLN A 693 21.30 -14.11 2.39
N SER A 694 20.70 -14.84 3.33
CA SER A 694 20.59 -14.40 4.72
C SER A 694 21.88 -14.65 5.52
N LEU A 695 22.75 -15.58 5.10
CA LEU A 695 23.96 -15.97 5.84
C LEU A 695 24.88 -14.80 6.20
N ARG A 696 24.90 -13.74 5.39
CA ARG A 696 25.71 -12.54 5.66
C ARG A 696 25.24 -11.71 6.84
N TYR A 697 23.99 -11.89 7.27
CA TYR A 697 23.36 -11.16 8.37
C TYR A 697 23.38 -11.95 9.68
N ILE A 698 23.82 -13.21 9.62
CA ILE A 698 23.80 -14.14 10.75
C ILE A 698 25.18 -14.08 11.41
N GLU A 699 25.21 -13.52 12.61
CA GLU A 699 26.43 -13.35 13.41
C GLU A 699 26.79 -14.61 14.21
N ASP A 700 25.79 -15.43 14.58
CA ASP A 700 26.01 -16.72 15.23
C ASP A 700 26.65 -17.71 14.24
N GLU A 701 27.94 -17.97 14.42
CA GLU A 701 28.72 -18.85 13.56
C GLU A 701 28.24 -20.31 13.60
N ALA A 702 27.69 -20.80 14.72
CA ALA A 702 27.16 -22.17 14.78
C ALA A 702 25.89 -22.30 13.93
N LYS A 703 24.95 -21.35 14.05
CA LYS A 703 23.75 -21.30 13.20
C LYS A 703 24.11 -21.11 11.74
N LYS A 704 25.00 -20.16 11.43
CA LYS A 704 25.47 -19.89 10.07
C LYS A 704 26.08 -21.13 9.42
N ASN A 705 26.91 -21.89 10.14
CA ASN A 705 27.48 -23.14 9.65
C ASN A 705 26.42 -24.23 9.45
N SER A 706 25.44 -24.33 10.36
CA SER A 706 24.31 -25.26 10.23
C SER A 706 23.48 -24.96 8.97
N TYR A 707 23.15 -23.69 8.73
CA TYR A 707 22.43 -23.25 7.54
C TYR A 707 23.24 -23.43 6.25
N LEU A 708 24.56 -23.18 6.29
CA LEU A 708 25.44 -23.47 5.16
C LEU A 708 25.47 -24.96 4.81
N ASN A 709 25.52 -25.83 5.82
CA ASN A 709 25.44 -27.27 5.63
C ASN A 709 24.10 -27.70 5.01
N LEU A 710 22.98 -27.09 5.44
CA LEU A 710 21.67 -27.31 4.82
C LEU A 710 21.69 -26.98 3.33
N ILE A 711 22.25 -25.82 2.96
CA ILE A 711 22.36 -25.38 1.56
C ILE A 711 23.15 -26.39 0.74
N TYR A 712 24.31 -26.83 1.24
CA TYR A 712 25.15 -27.80 0.55
C TYR A 712 24.46 -29.15 0.36
N LYS A 713 23.83 -29.69 1.41
CA LYS A 713 23.11 -30.97 1.32
C LYS A 713 21.98 -30.90 0.30
N PHE A 714 21.23 -29.80 0.28
CA PHE A 714 20.17 -29.61 -0.70
C PHE A 714 20.72 -29.52 -2.12
N ALA A 715 21.76 -28.72 -2.34
CA ALA A 715 22.38 -28.59 -3.67
C ALA A 715 22.94 -29.93 -4.17
N ASP A 716 23.61 -30.70 -3.31
CA ASP A 716 24.10 -32.06 -3.62
C ASP A 716 22.92 -32.99 -3.98
N TRP A 717 21.80 -32.90 -3.24
CA TRP A 717 20.57 -33.64 -3.54
C TRP A 717 19.97 -33.26 -4.91
N THR A 718 19.92 -31.98 -5.25
CA THR A 718 19.36 -31.54 -6.54
C THR A 718 20.18 -32.00 -7.74
N GLU A 719 21.50 -32.13 -7.61
CA GLU A 719 22.33 -32.70 -8.68
C GLU A 719 22.01 -34.16 -8.97
N THR A 720 21.44 -34.89 -8.00
CA THR A 720 20.93 -36.25 -8.27
C THR A 720 19.75 -36.27 -9.25
N TYR A 721 19.15 -35.12 -9.57
CA TYR A 721 18.07 -34.94 -10.55
C TYR A 721 18.54 -34.35 -11.89
N TYR A 722 19.82 -33.98 -12.05
CA TYR A 722 20.33 -33.47 -13.31
C TYR A 722 20.20 -34.49 -14.44
N ILE A 723 19.73 -34.07 -15.61
CA ILE A 723 19.54 -34.94 -16.76
C ILE A 723 20.77 -34.83 -17.66
N ASP A 724 21.64 -35.84 -17.58
CA ASP A 724 22.73 -36.05 -18.52
C ASP A 724 22.27 -36.86 -19.74
N SER A 725 23.20 -37.19 -20.65
CA SER A 725 22.90 -37.96 -21.86
C SER A 725 22.31 -39.34 -21.57
N ALA A 726 22.79 -40.02 -20.53
CA ALA A 726 22.33 -41.37 -20.18
C ALA A 726 20.90 -41.32 -19.61
N ARG A 727 20.64 -40.40 -18.69
CA ARG A 727 19.31 -40.19 -18.12
C ARG A 727 18.32 -39.65 -19.13
N SER A 728 18.76 -38.82 -20.08
CA SER A 728 17.93 -38.34 -21.19
C SER A 728 17.41 -39.51 -22.04
N GLU A 729 18.26 -40.47 -22.39
CA GLU A 729 17.84 -41.68 -23.11
C GLU A 729 16.94 -42.58 -22.24
N GLU A 730 17.18 -42.65 -20.92
CA GLU A 730 16.30 -43.35 -19.99
C GLU A 730 14.89 -42.72 -19.96
N VAL A 731 14.79 -41.39 -19.83
CA VAL A 731 13.51 -40.67 -19.83
C VAL A 731 12.81 -40.83 -21.18
N LYS A 732 13.54 -40.76 -22.30
CA LYS A 732 12.99 -41.00 -23.64
C LYS A 732 12.39 -42.40 -23.78
N ARG A 733 13.01 -43.40 -23.17
CA ARG A 733 12.53 -44.80 -23.18
C ARG A 733 11.35 -45.02 -22.24
N LEU A 734 11.42 -44.51 -21.01
CA LEU A 734 10.42 -44.79 -19.96
C LEU A 734 9.23 -43.83 -19.98
N TYR A 735 9.44 -42.59 -20.43
CA TYR A 735 8.47 -41.50 -20.46
C TYR A 735 8.54 -40.71 -21.78
N PRO A 736 8.30 -41.35 -22.94
CA PRO A 736 8.47 -40.73 -24.25
C PRO A 736 7.61 -39.47 -24.44
N GLU A 737 6.42 -39.41 -23.84
CA GLU A 737 5.55 -38.24 -23.89
C GLU A 737 6.17 -37.01 -23.21
N GLU A 738 6.83 -37.20 -22.07
CA GLU A 738 7.50 -36.10 -21.35
C GLU A 738 8.78 -35.67 -22.07
N TYR A 739 9.50 -36.62 -22.67
CA TYR A 739 10.64 -36.32 -23.53
C TYR A 739 10.25 -35.49 -24.75
N LEU A 740 9.13 -35.82 -25.41
CA LEU A 740 8.59 -35.06 -26.54
C LEU A 740 8.18 -33.64 -26.17
N LYS A 741 7.81 -33.39 -24.89
CA LYS A 741 7.57 -32.04 -24.35
C LYS A 741 8.86 -31.27 -24.05
N GLY A 742 10.02 -31.91 -24.15
CA GLY A 742 11.33 -31.35 -23.78
C GLY A 742 11.74 -31.57 -22.33
N ASN A 743 10.87 -32.13 -21.47
CA ASN A 743 11.08 -32.23 -20.02
C ASN A 743 12.17 -33.26 -19.63
N GLY A 744 12.68 -34.01 -20.60
CA GLY A 744 13.65 -35.09 -20.42
C GLY A 744 14.96 -34.90 -21.18
N THR A 745 15.22 -33.73 -21.76
CA THR A 745 16.43 -33.50 -22.56
C THR A 745 17.61 -33.11 -21.68
N VAL A 746 18.83 -33.34 -22.19
CA VAL A 746 20.09 -32.99 -21.50
C VAL A 746 20.06 -31.52 -21.04
N GLY A 747 20.50 -31.28 -19.80
CA GLY A 747 20.55 -29.96 -19.16
C GLY A 747 19.36 -29.63 -18.27
N HIS A 748 18.25 -30.38 -18.38
CA HIS A 748 17.10 -30.24 -17.48
C HIS A 748 17.35 -30.90 -16.11
N TYR A 749 16.43 -30.65 -15.19
CA TYR A 749 16.37 -31.30 -13.89
C TYR A 749 15.02 -32.00 -13.71
N GLY A 750 15.05 -33.16 -13.05
CA GLY A 750 13.84 -33.80 -12.55
C GLY A 750 13.08 -32.93 -11.54
N LEU A 751 11.77 -33.15 -11.45
CA LEU A 751 10.86 -32.24 -10.73
C LEU A 751 10.89 -32.41 -9.21
N LYS A 752 10.72 -33.64 -8.73
CA LYS A 752 10.49 -33.92 -7.30
C LYS A 752 10.70 -35.37 -6.90
N GLN A 753 10.79 -35.61 -5.61
CA GLN A 753 10.60 -36.92 -4.98
C GLN A 753 9.17 -37.02 -4.43
N SER A 754 8.51 -38.17 -4.59
CA SER A 754 7.27 -38.51 -3.88
C SER A 754 7.41 -39.88 -3.24
N GLY A 755 7.49 -39.91 -1.90
CA GLY A 755 7.87 -41.12 -1.16
C GLY A 755 9.28 -41.57 -1.51
N SER A 756 9.43 -42.82 -1.95
CA SER A 756 10.68 -43.39 -2.45
C SER A 756 10.89 -43.18 -3.96
N LYS A 757 9.88 -42.70 -4.69
CA LYS A 757 9.94 -42.53 -6.15
C LYS A 757 10.48 -41.14 -6.51
N GLN A 758 11.48 -41.10 -7.37
CA GLN A 758 11.95 -39.87 -7.99
C GLN A 758 11.23 -39.63 -9.33
N ILE A 759 10.77 -38.39 -9.55
CA ILE A 759 10.32 -37.91 -10.85
C ILE A 759 11.55 -37.31 -11.55
N ILE A 760 12.19 -38.14 -12.37
CA ILE A 760 13.49 -37.86 -13.00
C ILE A 760 13.43 -36.99 -14.25
N TYR A 761 12.27 -36.44 -14.57
CA TYR A 761 12.02 -35.48 -15.65
C TYR A 761 11.33 -34.24 -15.07
N GLY A 762 11.48 -33.11 -15.74
CA GLY A 762 10.92 -31.86 -15.24
C GLY A 762 10.89 -30.77 -16.30
N PRO A 763 9.92 -29.85 -16.21
CA PRO A 763 9.86 -28.71 -17.10
C PRO A 763 11.07 -27.80 -16.91
N SER A 764 11.37 -27.06 -17.96
CA SER A 764 12.59 -26.27 -18.05
C SER A 764 12.77 -25.23 -16.93
N TRP A 765 11.68 -24.76 -16.33
CA TRP A 765 11.70 -23.80 -15.22
C TRP A 765 12.23 -24.37 -13.89
N VAL A 766 12.36 -25.70 -13.73
CA VAL A 766 12.95 -26.29 -12.51
C VAL A 766 14.40 -25.83 -12.36
N GLY A 767 15.16 -25.83 -13.47
CA GLY A 767 16.56 -25.39 -13.49
C GLY A 767 16.73 -23.92 -13.09
N SER A 768 15.81 -23.02 -13.50
CA SER A 768 15.87 -21.61 -13.06
C SER A 768 15.73 -21.45 -11.56
N CYS A 769 14.98 -22.32 -10.89
CA CYS A 769 14.75 -22.17 -9.46
C CYS A 769 15.98 -22.54 -8.61
N ILE A 770 16.90 -23.35 -9.14
CA ILE A 770 18.11 -23.82 -8.45
C ILE A 770 19.38 -23.12 -8.95
N LEU A 771 19.38 -22.58 -10.16
CA LEU A 771 20.55 -21.90 -10.75
C LEU A 771 21.14 -20.80 -9.84
N PRO A 772 20.34 -19.90 -9.23
CA PRO A 772 20.87 -18.91 -8.28
C PRO A 772 21.64 -19.52 -7.10
N VAL A 773 21.22 -20.68 -6.59
CA VAL A 773 21.91 -21.38 -5.50
C VAL A 773 23.27 -21.89 -5.97
N HIS A 774 23.34 -22.48 -7.17
CA HIS A 774 24.61 -22.93 -7.75
C HIS A 774 25.57 -21.75 -8.00
N VAL A 775 25.06 -20.62 -8.51
CA VAL A 775 25.84 -19.38 -8.69
C VAL A 775 26.35 -18.86 -7.35
N TYR A 776 25.49 -18.85 -6.34
CA TYR A 776 25.88 -18.44 -4.98
C TYR A 776 27.01 -19.33 -4.44
N LEU A 777 26.85 -20.65 -4.49
CA LEU A 777 27.87 -21.60 -3.99
C LEU A 777 29.19 -21.51 -4.75
N ALA A 778 29.15 -21.28 -6.07
CA ALA A 778 30.34 -21.00 -6.87
C ALA A 778 31.10 -19.75 -6.39
N CYS A 779 30.38 -18.75 -5.85
CA CYS A 779 30.97 -17.47 -5.45
C CYS A 779 31.20 -17.32 -3.94
N TRP A 780 30.62 -18.18 -3.12
CA TRP A 780 30.66 -18.07 -1.66
C TRP A 780 32.05 -18.35 -1.09
N ASN A 781 32.59 -17.44 -0.28
CA ASN A 781 33.87 -17.62 0.44
C ASN A 781 35.03 -18.17 -0.42
N LYS A 782 35.29 -17.56 -1.59
CA LYS A 782 36.38 -17.95 -2.49
C LYS A 782 37.72 -18.11 -1.77
N ARG A 783 38.09 -19.34 -1.45
CA ARG A 783 39.43 -19.74 -1.00
C ARG A 783 40.06 -20.61 -2.08
N GLN A 784 41.37 -20.47 -2.28
CA GLN A 784 42.07 -21.20 -3.34
C GLN A 784 42.02 -22.72 -3.16
N ASP A 785 41.68 -23.25 -1.98
CA ASP A 785 41.76 -24.67 -1.59
C ASP A 785 40.40 -25.36 -1.36
N ASP A 786 39.26 -24.70 -1.61
CA ASP A 786 37.93 -25.30 -1.41
C ASP A 786 37.51 -26.18 -2.61
N THR A 787 37.69 -27.50 -2.48
CA THR A 787 37.33 -28.49 -3.51
C THR A 787 35.82 -28.56 -3.76
N LYS A 788 34.98 -28.27 -2.75
CA LYS A 788 33.53 -28.28 -2.88
C LYS A 788 33.04 -27.05 -3.63
N GLN A 789 33.65 -25.89 -3.41
CA GLN A 789 33.35 -24.69 -4.19
C GLN A 789 33.65 -24.87 -5.68
N ARG A 790 34.80 -25.46 -6.03
CA ARG A 790 35.19 -25.67 -7.45
C ARG A 790 34.24 -26.60 -8.21
N SER A 791 33.64 -27.58 -7.54
CA SER A 791 32.61 -28.42 -8.19
C SER A 791 31.38 -27.57 -8.53
N TYR A 792 30.96 -26.67 -7.64
CA TYR A 792 29.85 -25.75 -7.90
C TYR A 792 30.18 -24.68 -8.94
N GLU A 793 31.43 -24.24 -9.09
CA GLU A 793 31.84 -23.39 -10.23
C GLU A 793 31.57 -24.09 -11.56
N SER A 794 31.91 -25.37 -11.66
CA SER A 794 31.67 -26.19 -12.86
C SER A 794 30.18 -26.43 -13.11
N ILE A 795 29.41 -26.74 -12.06
CA ILE A 795 27.96 -26.93 -12.12
C ILE A 795 27.26 -25.63 -12.54
N ALA A 796 27.65 -24.50 -11.95
CA ALA A 796 27.10 -23.20 -12.29
C ALA A 796 27.39 -22.85 -13.75
N ALA A 797 28.64 -22.99 -14.22
CA ALA A 797 29.00 -22.74 -15.61
C ALA A 797 28.19 -23.60 -16.60
N ARG A 798 28.06 -24.91 -16.33
CA ARG A 798 27.24 -25.84 -17.13
C ARG A 798 25.79 -25.36 -17.23
N ASN A 799 25.19 -25.01 -16.09
CA ASN A 799 23.78 -24.62 -16.03
C ASN A 799 23.54 -23.24 -16.63
N ILE A 800 24.48 -22.30 -16.49
CA ILE A 800 24.44 -20.98 -17.14
C ILE A 800 24.39 -21.13 -18.65
N ASP A 801 25.28 -21.95 -19.23
CA ASP A 801 25.34 -22.16 -20.68
C ASP A 801 24.02 -22.75 -21.22
N PHE A 802 23.48 -23.77 -20.55
CA PHE A 802 22.17 -24.32 -20.90
C PHE A 802 21.06 -23.25 -20.85
N TYR A 803 21.03 -22.48 -19.75
CA TYR A 803 19.99 -21.53 -19.46
C TYR A 803 19.94 -20.37 -20.46
N ILE A 804 21.10 -19.78 -20.77
CA ILE A 804 21.20 -18.66 -21.72
C ILE A 804 20.69 -19.04 -23.12
N ASN A 805 20.94 -20.28 -23.55
CA ASN A 805 20.64 -20.72 -24.91
C ASN A 805 19.23 -21.31 -25.07
N SER A 806 18.63 -21.81 -23.99
CA SER A 806 17.42 -22.67 -24.08
C SER A 806 16.18 -22.07 -23.42
N MET A 807 16.30 -20.96 -22.69
CA MET A 807 15.25 -20.49 -21.77
C MET A 807 14.77 -19.06 -22.02
N SER A 808 13.46 -18.86 -21.87
CA SER A 808 12.82 -17.54 -21.88
C SER A 808 12.83 -16.92 -20.47
N ALA A 809 13.05 -15.61 -20.37
CA ALA A 809 13.05 -14.86 -19.11
C ALA A 809 11.66 -14.39 -18.64
N ARG A 810 10.58 -14.82 -19.32
CA ARG A 810 9.21 -14.33 -19.05
C ARG A 810 8.67 -14.65 -17.64
N GLY A 811 9.02 -15.79 -17.06
CA GLY A 811 8.56 -16.18 -15.73
C GLY A 811 9.39 -15.54 -14.63
N TYR A 812 8.82 -15.33 -13.44
CA TYR A 812 9.53 -14.63 -12.34
C TYR A 812 10.75 -15.40 -11.83
N TYR A 813 10.70 -16.74 -11.73
CA TYR A 813 11.89 -17.55 -11.43
C TYR A 813 12.96 -17.41 -12.50
N GLN A 814 12.52 -17.40 -13.76
CA GLN A 814 13.42 -17.31 -14.89
C GLN A 814 14.13 -15.96 -14.96
N ALA A 815 13.38 -14.89 -14.72
CA ALA A 815 13.89 -13.53 -14.65
C ALA A 815 14.94 -13.41 -13.55
N GLU A 816 14.61 -13.83 -12.32
CA GLU A 816 15.57 -13.81 -11.21
C GLU A 816 16.82 -14.62 -11.53
N ALA A 817 16.68 -15.86 -12.01
CA ALA A 817 17.83 -16.69 -12.40
C ALA A 817 18.76 -15.99 -13.40
N LEU A 818 18.18 -15.35 -14.42
CA LEU A 818 18.93 -14.62 -15.43
C LEU A 818 19.63 -13.39 -14.85
N PHE A 819 19.02 -12.67 -13.89
CA PHE A 819 19.69 -11.57 -13.19
C PHE A 819 20.89 -12.05 -12.38
N TRP A 820 20.73 -13.14 -11.64
CA TRP A 820 21.82 -13.74 -10.88
C TRP A 820 22.98 -14.14 -11.79
N THR A 821 22.67 -14.77 -12.92
CA THR A 821 23.68 -15.08 -13.94
C THR A 821 24.34 -13.80 -14.47
N TYR A 822 23.55 -12.77 -14.79
CA TYR A 822 24.05 -11.50 -15.32
C TYR A 822 25.05 -10.80 -14.39
N VAL A 823 24.77 -10.76 -13.08
CA VAL A 823 25.67 -10.13 -12.11
C VAL A 823 26.91 -10.99 -11.81
N SER A 824 26.81 -12.31 -11.98
CA SER A 824 27.92 -13.24 -11.68
C SER A 824 28.95 -13.39 -12.82
N VAL A 825 28.51 -13.26 -14.07
CA VAL A 825 29.36 -13.46 -15.26
C VAL A 825 30.09 -12.16 -15.62
N GLN A 826 31.32 -12.27 -16.12
CA GLN A 826 32.10 -11.13 -16.63
C GLN A 826 32.14 -11.03 -18.16
N ASP A 827 31.78 -12.11 -18.87
CA ASP A 827 31.75 -12.17 -20.33
C ASP A 827 30.72 -11.17 -20.92
N PRO A 828 31.15 -10.17 -21.71
CA PRO A 828 30.27 -9.18 -22.32
C PRO A 828 29.27 -9.76 -23.33
N VAL A 829 29.64 -10.82 -24.06
CA VAL A 829 28.77 -11.47 -25.05
C VAL A 829 27.62 -12.15 -24.32
N LEU A 830 27.93 -12.91 -23.26
CA LEU A 830 26.89 -13.55 -22.44
C LEU A 830 25.98 -12.50 -21.78
N LYS A 831 26.53 -11.41 -21.22
CA LYS A 831 25.74 -10.30 -20.69
C LYS A 831 24.77 -9.71 -21.71
N ASN A 832 25.24 -9.49 -22.95
CA ASN A 832 24.40 -8.96 -24.02
C ASN A 832 23.30 -9.94 -24.44
N THR A 833 23.58 -11.24 -24.51
CA THR A 833 22.57 -12.26 -24.80
C THR A 833 21.48 -12.32 -23.72
N MET A 834 21.89 -12.28 -22.44
CA MET A 834 20.95 -12.25 -21.32
C MET A 834 20.09 -10.98 -21.33
N LYS A 835 20.71 -9.81 -21.54
CA LYS A 835 19.99 -8.54 -21.69
C LYS A 835 18.96 -8.62 -22.80
N LYS A 836 19.33 -9.13 -23.98
CA LYS A 836 18.40 -9.29 -25.10
C LYS A 836 17.20 -10.18 -24.74
N SER A 837 17.43 -11.31 -24.07
CA SER A 837 16.36 -12.19 -23.61
C SER A 837 15.39 -11.50 -22.64
N LEU A 838 15.90 -10.68 -21.72
CA LEU A 838 15.10 -9.87 -20.80
C LEU A 838 14.26 -8.83 -21.55
N ASP A 839 14.88 -8.09 -22.47
CA ASP A 839 14.25 -7.04 -23.28
C ASP A 839 13.10 -7.59 -24.14
N GLU A 840 13.27 -8.79 -24.69
CA GLU A 840 12.30 -9.41 -25.61
C GLU A 840 11.17 -10.16 -24.88
N THR A 841 11.41 -10.68 -23.67
CA THR A 841 10.45 -11.59 -23.00
C THR A 841 9.91 -11.10 -21.66
N LEU A 842 10.74 -10.47 -20.81
CA LEU A 842 10.35 -10.01 -19.49
C LEU A 842 9.71 -8.62 -19.55
N ILE A 843 10.41 -7.65 -20.15
CA ILE A 843 9.98 -6.24 -20.16
C ILE A 843 8.61 -6.04 -20.81
N PRO A 844 8.29 -6.66 -21.97
CA PRO A 844 6.97 -6.55 -22.58
C PRO A 844 5.88 -7.29 -21.80
N TYR A 845 6.24 -8.16 -20.86
CA TYR A 845 5.29 -8.82 -19.96
C TYR A 845 4.98 -7.94 -18.74
N LEU A 846 6.00 -7.36 -18.11
CA LEU A 846 5.88 -6.50 -16.92
C LEU A 846 5.10 -5.22 -17.18
N THR A 847 5.35 -4.61 -18.32
CA THR A 847 4.80 -3.30 -18.67
C THR A 847 3.35 -3.36 -19.14
N ARG A 848 2.75 -4.56 -19.22
CA ARG A 848 1.35 -4.76 -19.61
C ARG A 848 0.43 -4.08 -18.59
N GLY A 849 -0.54 -3.35 -19.10
CA GLY A 849 -1.62 -2.72 -18.32
C GLY A 849 -2.63 -3.71 -17.73
N THR A 850 -2.17 -4.71 -16.97
CA THR A 850 -3.03 -5.72 -16.34
C THR A 850 -3.36 -5.32 -14.91
N GLU A 851 -4.65 -5.14 -14.62
CA GLU A 851 -5.14 -4.83 -13.27
C GLU A 851 -4.90 -6.01 -12.33
N ASN A 852 -4.60 -5.73 -11.05
CA ASN A 852 -4.45 -6.72 -9.99
C ASN A 852 -3.40 -7.83 -10.25
N ASP A 853 -2.43 -7.57 -11.14
CA ASP A 853 -1.46 -8.57 -11.57
C ASP A 853 -0.53 -9.02 -10.43
N MET A 854 -0.11 -8.13 -9.53
CA MET A 854 0.76 -8.49 -8.40
C MET A 854 0.14 -9.48 -7.43
N PHE A 855 -1.15 -9.31 -7.12
CA PHE A 855 -1.87 -10.25 -6.25
C PHE A 855 -2.30 -11.52 -7.01
N GLY A 856 -2.11 -11.54 -8.34
CA GLY A 856 -2.39 -12.69 -9.19
C GLY A 856 -1.57 -13.94 -8.84
N VAL A 857 -2.10 -15.10 -9.26
CA VAL A 857 -1.51 -16.43 -8.99
C VAL A 857 -1.32 -16.67 -7.48
N GLY A 858 -2.28 -16.21 -6.69
CA GLY A 858 -2.29 -16.31 -5.23
C GLY A 858 -1.13 -15.55 -4.58
N GLY A 859 -0.87 -14.32 -5.02
CA GLY A 859 0.15 -13.42 -4.47
C GLY A 859 1.57 -13.57 -5.03
N ARG A 860 1.85 -14.60 -5.84
CA ARG A 860 3.22 -14.92 -6.31
C ARG A 860 3.76 -13.94 -7.34
N ASN A 861 2.89 -13.34 -8.14
CA ASN A 861 3.29 -12.41 -9.18
C ASN A 861 4.02 -11.17 -8.64
N THR A 862 3.90 -10.86 -7.35
CA THR A 862 4.65 -9.75 -6.77
C THR A 862 6.17 -9.92 -6.88
N LEU A 863 6.69 -11.13 -7.10
CA LEU A 863 8.12 -11.38 -7.33
C LEU A 863 8.68 -10.70 -8.59
N TYR A 864 7.82 -10.43 -9.57
CA TYR A 864 8.21 -9.65 -10.74
C TYR A 864 8.76 -8.27 -10.36
N ALA A 865 8.31 -7.69 -9.23
CA ALA A 865 8.82 -6.42 -8.72
C ALA A 865 10.33 -6.51 -8.42
N LEU A 866 10.76 -7.61 -7.79
CA LEU A 866 12.16 -7.81 -7.43
C LEU A 866 13.04 -7.90 -8.67
N SER A 867 12.69 -8.78 -9.62
CA SER A 867 13.44 -8.96 -10.86
C SER A 867 13.47 -7.67 -11.70
N MET A 868 12.36 -6.94 -11.76
CA MET A 868 12.29 -5.63 -12.42
C MET A 868 13.23 -4.61 -11.76
N MET A 869 13.32 -4.59 -10.42
CA MET A 869 14.22 -3.69 -9.71
C MET A 869 15.69 -4.02 -9.98
N TYR A 870 16.05 -5.30 -10.04
CA TYR A 870 17.39 -5.72 -10.47
C TYR A 870 17.68 -5.29 -11.91
N TYR A 871 16.73 -5.49 -12.83
CA TYR A 871 16.86 -5.04 -14.21
C TYR A 871 17.16 -3.54 -14.30
N ARG A 872 16.30 -2.74 -13.67
CA ARG A 872 16.40 -1.28 -13.68
C ARG A 872 17.75 -0.80 -13.17
N ARG A 873 18.29 -1.50 -12.18
CA ARG A 873 19.52 -1.10 -11.51
C ARG A 873 20.79 -1.55 -12.22
N PHE A 874 20.84 -2.80 -12.66
CA PHE A 874 22.09 -3.44 -13.12
C PHE A 874 22.15 -3.65 -14.63
N VAL A 875 21.01 -3.57 -15.33
CA VAL A 875 20.94 -3.86 -16.77
C VAL A 875 20.59 -2.60 -17.56
N ASN A 876 19.44 -2.00 -17.30
CA ASN A 876 18.94 -0.87 -18.08
C ASN A 876 17.76 -0.18 -17.39
N GLU A 877 17.74 1.15 -17.42
CA GLU A 877 16.74 2.00 -16.75
C GLU A 877 15.87 2.71 -17.81
N GLN A 878 14.55 2.67 -17.66
CA GLN A 878 13.59 3.26 -18.61
C GLN A 878 12.32 3.76 -17.90
N SER A 879 11.68 4.79 -18.46
CA SER A 879 10.45 5.39 -17.90
C SER A 879 9.29 4.39 -17.80
N SER A 880 9.14 3.48 -18.77
CA SER A 880 8.17 2.37 -18.74
C SER A 880 8.30 1.48 -17.48
N LEU A 881 9.53 1.27 -17.01
CA LEU A 881 9.79 0.46 -15.82
C LEU A 881 9.53 1.26 -14.54
N ARG A 882 9.76 2.56 -14.53
CA ARG A 882 9.33 3.45 -13.44
C ARG A 882 7.81 3.51 -13.32
N ALA A 883 7.10 3.55 -14.45
CA ALA A 883 5.63 3.49 -14.45
C ALA A 883 5.11 2.17 -13.89
N THR A 884 5.73 1.06 -14.28
CA THR A 884 5.38 -0.28 -13.74
C THR A 884 5.70 -0.39 -12.25
N GLN A 885 6.84 0.16 -11.81
CA GLN A 885 7.18 0.20 -10.39
C GLN A 885 6.19 1.06 -9.61
N LEU A 886 5.81 2.24 -10.08
CA LEU A 886 4.81 3.08 -9.43
C LEU A 886 3.48 2.33 -9.25
N LYS A 887 3.03 1.59 -10.27
CA LYS A 887 1.85 0.70 -10.17
C LYS A 887 1.99 -0.28 -9.01
N TYR A 888 3.13 -0.96 -8.90
CA TYR A 888 3.39 -1.98 -7.88
C TYR A 888 3.44 -1.37 -6.47
N LEU A 889 4.19 -0.28 -6.30
CA LEU A 889 4.33 0.42 -5.02
C LEU A 889 2.99 0.91 -4.50
N TRP A 890 2.21 1.56 -5.35
CA TRP A 890 0.90 2.06 -4.98
C TRP A 890 -0.06 0.93 -4.66
N THR A 891 -0.07 -0.15 -5.45
CA THR A 891 -0.96 -1.30 -5.21
C THR A 891 -0.72 -1.93 -3.83
N PHE A 892 0.55 -2.06 -3.42
CA PHE A 892 0.94 -2.67 -2.14
C PHE A 892 0.87 -1.71 -0.95
N ALA A 893 1.30 -0.45 -1.12
CA ALA A 893 1.59 0.45 -0.01
C ALA A 893 0.67 1.68 0.09
N SER A 894 -0.34 1.80 -0.78
CA SER A 894 -1.46 2.73 -0.59
C SER A 894 -2.54 2.05 0.26
N GLU A 895 -2.92 2.69 1.36
CA GLU A 895 -4.00 2.22 2.24
C GLU A 895 -5.38 2.29 1.58
N SER A 896 -5.51 3.08 0.52
CA SER A 896 -6.72 3.18 -0.28
C SER A 896 -6.87 2.07 -1.35
N SER A 897 -5.77 1.39 -1.68
CA SER A 897 -5.76 0.23 -2.59
C SER A 897 -6.49 -0.94 -1.96
N CYS A 898 -7.35 -1.63 -2.72
CA CYS A 898 -7.99 -2.88 -2.29
C CYS A 898 -7.00 -4.01 -2.01
N ASN A 899 -5.79 -3.91 -2.57
CA ASN A 899 -4.68 -4.82 -2.34
C ASN A 899 -3.58 -4.22 -1.43
N GLY A 900 -3.82 -3.08 -0.80
CA GLY A 900 -2.88 -2.50 0.15
C GLY A 900 -2.63 -3.44 1.33
N MET A 901 -1.38 -3.60 1.75
CA MET A 901 -1.00 -4.55 2.81
C MET A 901 -1.73 -4.29 4.13
N GLY A 902 -1.98 -3.01 4.47
CA GLY A 902 -2.83 -2.61 5.60
C GLY A 902 -4.21 -3.26 5.52
N ARG A 903 -4.94 -3.04 4.43
CA ARG A 903 -6.28 -3.63 4.21
C ARG A 903 -6.27 -5.15 4.19
N ILE A 904 -5.32 -5.75 3.49
CA ILE A 904 -5.23 -7.20 3.33
C ILE A 904 -4.97 -7.87 4.68
N SER A 905 -4.01 -7.37 5.47
CA SER A 905 -3.67 -7.97 6.77
C SER A 905 -4.83 -7.94 7.76
N GLU A 906 -5.67 -6.90 7.70
CA GLU A 906 -6.86 -6.78 8.55
C GLU A 906 -8.01 -7.67 8.08
N ALA A 907 -8.24 -7.77 6.76
CA ALA A 907 -9.31 -8.58 6.19
C ALA A 907 -9.01 -10.10 6.25
N LEU A 908 -7.71 -10.45 6.24
CA LEU A 908 -7.23 -11.83 6.14
C LEU A 908 -6.18 -12.16 7.21
N PRO A 909 -6.49 -12.02 8.51
CA PRO A 909 -5.48 -12.05 9.58
C PRO A 909 -4.91 -13.45 9.89
N LYS A 910 -5.48 -14.52 9.34
CA LYS A 910 -5.06 -15.90 9.60
C LYS A 910 -4.39 -16.50 8.36
N PRO A 911 -3.21 -17.14 8.47
CA PRO A 911 -2.53 -17.84 7.37
C PRO A 911 -3.19 -19.20 7.12
N GLY A 912 -4.44 -19.18 6.69
CA GLY A 912 -5.16 -20.40 6.31
C GLY A 912 -4.81 -20.78 4.88
N HIS A 913 -5.85 -21.08 4.11
CA HIS A 913 -5.73 -21.40 2.70
C HIS A 913 -6.35 -20.29 1.81
N GLY A 914 -6.62 -20.53 0.52
CA GLY A 914 -7.25 -19.55 -0.38
C GLY A 914 -6.66 -18.12 -0.38
N GLU A 915 -7.52 -17.11 -0.29
CA GLU A 915 -7.10 -15.69 -0.25
C GLU A 915 -6.22 -15.37 0.95
N SER A 916 -6.45 -15.98 2.12
CA SER A 916 -5.64 -15.72 3.31
C SER A 916 -4.21 -16.25 3.16
N LEU A 917 -4.03 -17.40 2.47
CA LEU A 917 -2.70 -17.86 2.08
C LEU A 917 -2.06 -16.95 1.02
N ALA A 918 -2.86 -16.45 0.07
CA ALA A 918 -2.39 -15.47 -0.92
C ALA A 918 -1.92 -14.18 -0.26
N ALA A 919 -2.62 -13.71 0.78
CA ALA A 919 -2.22 -12.57 1.60
C ALA A 919 -0.88 -12.79 2.30
N THR A 920 -0.67 -13.96 2.92
CA THR A 920 0.61 -14.28 3.57
C THR A 920 1.76 -14.37 2.56
N LYS A 921 1.53 -15.02 1.41
CA LYS A 921 2.51 -15.02 0.30
C LYS A 921 2.81 -13.61 -0.19
N TYR A 922 1.77 -12.82 -0.40
CA TYR A 922 1.87 -11.45 -0.88
C TYR A 922 2.66 -10.58 0.12
N ALA A 923 2.41 -10.73 1.43
CA ALA A 923 3.17 -10.08 2.50
C ALA A 923 4.65 -10.46 2.45
N ALA A 924 4.96 -11.76 2.44
CA ALA A 924 6.34 -12.25 2.49
C ALA A 924 7.15 -11.87 1.25
N LEU A 925 6.61 -12.14 0.07
CA LEU A 925 7.26 -11.83 -1.20
C LEU A 925 7.39 -10.31 -1.41
N SER A 926 6.43 -9.53 -0.92
CA SER A 926 6.48 -8.07 -1.05
C SER A 926 7.45 -7.38 -0.10
N ALA A 927 7.56 -7.88 1.12
CA ALA A 927 8.54 -7.38 2.07
C ALA A 927 9.97 -7.45 1.50
N LEU A 928 10.29 -8.46 0.68
CA LEU A 928 11.61 -8.59 0.09
C LEU A 928 11.93 -7.47 -0.91
N TRP A 929 11.07 -7.22 -1.90
CA TRP A 929 11.35 -6.13 -2.84
C TRP A 929 11.19 -4.74 -2.19
N CYS A 930 10.40 -4.62 -1.11
CA CYS A 930 10.38 -3.42 -0.28
C CYS A 930 11.76 -3.17 0.34
N MET A 931 12.39 -4.21 0.90
CA MET A 931 13.75 -4.11 1.42
C MET A 931 14.76 -3.69 0.36
N GLU A 932 14.70 -4.27 -0.86
CA GLU A 932 15.58 -3.87 -1.97
C GLU A 932 15.36 -2.41 -2.40
N LEU A 933 14.17 -1.85 -2.17
CA LEU A 933 13.88 -0.45 -2.47
C LEU A 933 14.41 0.49 -1.39
N LEU A 934 14.24 0.11 -0.12
CA LEU A 934 14.67 0.90 1.04
C LEU A 934 16.20 0.91 1.17
N GLU A 935 16.81 -0.27 1.03
CA GLU A 935 18.26 -0.45 1.06
C GLU A 935 18.67 -1.22 -0.21
N PRO A 936 19.07 -0.52 -1.27
CA PRO A 936 19.50 -1.15 -2.51
C PRO A 936 20.62 -2.17 -2.26
N ALA A 937 20.45 -3.39 -2.78
CA ALA A 937 21.33 -4.57 -2.69
C ALA A 937 21.28 -5.26 -1.31
N SER A 938 20.36 -4.86 -0.45
CA SER A 938 20.00 -5.62 0.75
C SER A 938 19.41 -6.99 0.41
N THR A 939 18.99 -7.21 -0.84
CA THR A 939 18.55 -8.51 -1.32
C THR A 939 19.47 -9.09 -2.39
N LEU A 940 20.76 -8.79 -2.38
CA LEU A 940 21.73 -9.47 -3.23
C LEU A 940 23.00 -9.76 -2.47
N PHE A 941 23.62 -10.92 -2.67
CA PHE A 941 24.88 -11.24 -2.00
C PHE A 941 25.99 -10.28 -2.47
N LYS A 942 26.67 -9.60 -1.53
CA LYS A 942 27.66 -8.55 -1.86
C LYS A 942 28.81 -9.07 -2.72
N GLY A 943 29.23 -10.33 -2.54
CA GLY A 943 30.35 -10.91 -3.31
C GLY A 943 30.07 -11.08 -4.81
N LEU A 944 28.84 -10.86 -5.27
CA LEU A 944 28.46 -10.86 -6.69
C LEU A 944 28.34 -9.45 -7.28
N ILE A 945 28.27 -8.41 -6.45
CA ILE A 945 28.09 -7.05 -6.93
C ILE A 945 29.49 -6.44 -7.08
N VAL A 946 29.89 -6.23 -8.32
CA VAL A 946 30.92 -5.24 -8.62
C VAL A 946 30.22 -3.90 -8.44
N GLU A 947 30.50 -3.18 -7.36
CA GLU A 947 30.03 -1.80 -7.24
C GLU A 947 30.67 -1.02 -8.40
N GLU A 948 29.91 -0.75 -9.46
CA GLU A 948 30.24 0.35 -10.34
C GLU A 948 30.29 1.57 -9.43
N GLU A 949 31.48 2.16 -9.30
CA GLU A 949 31.65 3.40 -8.58
C GLU A 949 30.62 4.38 -9.17
N LYS A 950 29.90 5.10 -8.31
CA LYS A 950 29.02 6.18 -8.75
C LYS A 950 29.77 7.49 -8.60
N PRO A 951 29.57 8.45 -9.51
CA PRO A 951 30.15 9.76 -9.34
C PRO A 951 29.61 10.37 -8.05
N SER A 952 30.51 10.86 -7.20
CA SER A 952 30.18 11.65 -6.02
C SER A 952 29.60 13.02 -6.41
N VAL A 953 30.00 13.55 -7.57
CA VAL A 953 29.39 14.75 -8.17
C VAL A 953 29.16 14.52 -9.66
N SER A 954 28.00 14.93 -10.18
CA SER A 954 27.70 14.90 -11.62
C SER A 954 27.41 16.30 -12.14
N LEU A 955 27.96 16.61 -13.31
CA LEU A 955 27.86 17.91 -13.98
C LEU A 955 27.28 17.72 -15.39
N THR A 956 26.42 18.64 -15.83
CA THR A 956 26.01 18.74 -17.24
C THR A 956 26.25 20.16 -17.73
N THR A 957 26.92 20.30 -18.87
CA THR A 957 27.26 21.60 -19.50
C THR A 957 26.67 21.73 -20.90
N ASP A 958 26.41 22.96 -21.32
CA ASP A 958 26.07 23.29 -22.72
C ASP A 958 27.29 23.29 -23.66
N LYS A 959 28.51 23.13 -23.13
CA LYS A 959 29.74 23.10 -23.93
C LYS A 959 29.79 21.82 -24.78
N THR A 960 30.25 21.96 -26.03
CA THR A 960 30.40 20.82 -26.96
C THR A 960 31.65 20.00 -26.67
N ALA A 961 31.65 18.73 -27.04
CA ALA A 961 32.84 17.87 -27.02
C ALA A 961 34.04 18.56 -27.68
N GLY A 962 35.22 18.47 -27.06
CA GLY A 962 36.44 19.19 -27.41
C GLY A 962 36.62 20.55 -26.73
N SER A 963 35.60 21.05 -26.01
CA SER A 963 35.72 22.28 -25.20
C SER A 963 36.43 22.01 -23.87
N THR A 964 36.83 23.07 -23.15
CA THR A 964 37.38 22.94 -21.79
C THR A 964 36.38 23.36 -20.71
N ILE A 965 36.45 22.68 -19.56
CA ILE A 965 35.84 23.09 -18.29
C ILE A 965 36.95 23.36 -17.27
N SER A 966 36.75 24.29 -16.35
CA SER A 966 37.69 24.58 -15.27
C SER A 966 37.14 24.14 -13.92
N LEU A 967 37.82 23.22 -13.24
CA LEU A 967 37.43 22.66 -11.95
C LEU A 967 38.56 22.83 -10.92
N SER A 968 38.20 23.09 -9.66
CA SER A 968 39.10 22.97 -8.51
C SER A 968 38.48 22.02 -7.50
N ILE A 969 39.19 20.95 -7.15
CA ILE A 969 38.70 19.85 -6.32
C ILE A 969 39.67 19.65 -5.15
N ARG A 970 39.14 19.40 -3.94
CA ARG A 970 39.91 18.83 -2.83
C ARG A 970 39.21 17.57 -2.33
N ALA A 971 39.98 16.53 -2.01
CA ALA A 971 39.43 15.23 -1.64
C ALA A 971 38.94 15.16 -0.17
N SER A 972 39.59 15.89 0.72
CA SER A 972 39.31 15.87 2.17
C SER A 972 39.91 17.10 2.86
N ASN A 973 39.72 17.22 4.18
CA ASN A 973 40.42 18.20 5.02
C ASN A 973 41.92 17.84 5.18
N ASN A 974 42.69 17.92 4.09
CA ASN A 974 44.13 17.63 4.02
C ASN A 974 44.55 16.20 4.42
N GLN A 975 43.81 15.17 3.98
CA GLN A 975 44.24 13.76 4.06
C GLN A 975 44.72 13.27 2.69
N PRO A 976 46.05 13.16 2.46
CA PRO A 976 46.63 12.81 1.15
C PRO A 976 46.16 11.46 0.60
N GLU A 977 45.83 10.50 1.47
CA GLU A 977 45.36 9.17 1.10
C GLU A 977 44.00 9.15 0.38
N ASN A 978 43.26 10.26 0.43
CA ASN A 978 41.98 10.41 -0.25
C ASN A 978 42.13 11.03 -1.66
N GLU A 979 43.24 11.70 -1.95
CA GLU A 979 43.50 12.33 -3.25
C GLU A 979 43.64 11.30 -4.37
N ASP A 980 44.33 10.17 -4.11
CA ASP A 980 44.47 9.09 -5.11
C ASP A 980 43.14 8.42 -5.50
N LYS A 981 42.10 8.59 -4.68
CA LYS A 981 40.75 8.06 -4.93
C LYS A 981 39.93 8.96 -5.83
N VAL A 982 40.29 10.24 -5.98
CA VAL A 982 39.51 11.20 -6.78
C VAL A 982 39.94 11.17 -8.25
N TRP A 983 38.96 11.14 -9.15
CA TRP A 983 39.16 11.22 -10.60
C TRP A 983 37.93 11.82 -11.29
N ILE A 984 38.11 12.30 -12.53
CA ILE A 984 37.07 12.98 -13.30
C ILE A 984 36.83 12.20 -14.59
N ASP A 985 35.63 11.67 -14.75
CA ASP A 985 35.15 11.05 -15.98
C ASP A 985 34.78 12.14 -17.00
N LEU A 986 35.67 12.37 -17.97
CA LEU A 986 35.57 13.44 -18.96
C LEU A 986 34.84 13.01 -20.24
N ASN A 987 34.65 11.70 -20.42
CA ASN A 987 34.07 11.10 -21.62
C ASN A 987 32.76 10.34 -21.36
N ASN A 988 32.33 10.25 -20.09
CA ASN A 988 31.15 9.54 -19.59
C ASN A 988 31.19 8.02 -19.85
N ASP A 989 32.37 7.41 -19.88
CA ASP A 989 32.57 5.98 -20.06
C ASP A 989 32.73 5.20 -18.75
N LYS A 990 32.82 5.93 -17.62
CA LYS A 990 32.99 5.43 -16.25
C LYS A 990 34.27 4.62 -16.01
N LYS A 991 35.30 4.82 -16.82
CA LYS A 991 36.58 4.11 -16.72
C LYS A 991 37.72 5.11 -16.60
N LYS A 992 38.25 5.22 -15.39
CA LYS A 992 39.44 6.03 -15.10
C LYS A 992 40.58 5.75 -16.07
N THR A 993 40.90 6.71 -16.93
CA THR A 993 42.12 6.72 -17.75
C THR A 993 43.20 7.62 -17.13
N PRO A 994 44.47 7.53 -17.58
CA PRO A 994 45.55 8.37 -17.04
C PRO A 994 45.31 9.89 -17.16
N ASP A 995 44.60 10.33 -18.21
CA ASP A 995 44.23 11.72 -18.47
C ASP A 995 43.06 12.23 -17.61
N GLU A 996 42.34 11.32 -16.95
CA GLU A 996 41.23 11.59 -16.04
C GLU A 996 41.65 11.65 -14.56
N LYS A 997 42.94 11.41 -14.27
CA LYS A 997 43.47 11.56 -12.91
C LYS A 997 43.54 13.03 -12.53
N VAL A 998 43.01 13.37 -11.35
CA VAL A 998 43.27 14.68 -10.73
C VAL A 998 44.69 14.68 -10.17
N VAL A 999 45.57 15.47 -10.77
CA VAL A 999 46.99 15.60 -10.37
C VAL A 999 47.26 16.84 -9.52
N THR A 1000 46.33 17.80 -9.50
CA THR A 1000 46.46 19.05 -8.75
C THR A 1000 45.18 19.28 -7.97
N PHE A 1001 45.29 19.37 -6.64
CA PHE A 1001 44.15 19.58 -5.73
C PHE A 1001 44.15 21.00 -5.17
N GLY A 1002 42.97 21.59 -5.06
CA GLY A 1002 42.78 22.92 -4.48
C GLY A 1002 43.17 24.10 -5.37
N GLU A 1003 43.53 23.85 -6.63
CA GLU A 1003 43.78 24.86 -7.66
C GLU A 1003 42.82 24.66 -8.84
N LYS A 1004 42.53 25.74 -9.58
CA LYS A 1004 41.62 25.70 -10.72
C LYS A 1004 42.35 25.19 -11.96
N VAL A 1005 42.01 23.97 -12.39
CA VAL A 1005 42.61 23.26 -13.52
C VAL A 1005 41.62 23.18 -14.67
N SER A 1006 42.10 23.30 -15.92
CA SER A 1006 41.26 23.15 -17.12
C SER A 1006 41.34 21.74 -17.69
N TYR A 1007 40.18 21.13 -17.93
CA TYR A 1007 40.02 19.78 -18.48
C TYR A 1007 39.30 19.84 -19.82
N THR A 1008 39.76 19.09 -20.82
CA THR A 1008 39.06 18.99 -22.11
C THR A 1008 38.00 17.90 -22.03
N ILE A 1009 36.75 18.24 -22.29
CA ILE A 1009 35.62 17.30 -22.20
C ILE A 1009 35.38 16.61 -23.53
N SER A 1010 35.04 15.33 -23.50
CA SER A 1010 34.57 14.58 -24.69
C SER A 1010 33.07 14.30 -24.64
N SER A 1011 32.43 14.59 -23.51
CA SER A 1011 30.99 14.48 -23.26
C SER A 1011 30.48 15.73 -22.53
N PRO A 1012 29.25 16.19 -22.78
CA PRO A 1012 28.61 17.26 -21.99
C PRO A 1012 28.21 16.81 -20.59
N GLU A 1013 28.18 15.50 -20.33
CA GLU A 1013 27.98 14.89 -19.01
C GLU A 1013 29.33 14.48 -18.43
N ILE A 1014 29.65 14.97 -17.22
CA ILE A 1014 30.91 14.74 -16.53
C ILE A 1014 30.63 14.16 -15.14
N GLY A 1015 31.36 13.11 -14.75
CA GLY A 1015 31.32 12.51 -13.41
C GLY A 1015 32.59 12.83 -12.62
N ILE A 1016 32.47 13.14 -11.33
CA ILE A 1016 33.60 13.23 -10.40
C ILE A 1016 33.44 12.14 -9.37
N TYR A 1017 34.47 11.34 -9.19
CA TYR A 1017 34.49 10.14 -8.37
C TYR A 1017 35.40 10.33 -7.15
N GLY A 1018 35.20 9.50 -6.12
CA GLY A 1018 35.92 9.60 -4.85
C GLY A 1018 35.39 10.69 -3.90
N PRO A 1019 35.93 10.77 -2.67
CA PRO A 1019 35.48 11.75 -1.68
C PRO A 1019 35.80 13.17 -2.15
N VAL A 1020 34.79 14.05 -2.22
CA VAL A 1020 34.97 15.47 -2.56
C VAL A 1020 34.64 16.34 -1.35
N TRP A 1021 35.62 17.09 -0.87
CA TRP A 1021 35.51 18.01 0.27
C TRP A 1021 35.23 19.45 -0.13
N THR A 1022 35.93 19.94 -1.14
CA THR A 1022 35.61 21.24 -1.77
C THR A 1022 35.50 21.07 -3.27
N LEU A 1023 34.47 21.68 -3.85
CA LEU A 1023 34.31 21.74 -5.29
C LEU A 1023 34.09 23.20 -5.72
N ASP A 1024 34.95 23.68 -6.61
CA ASP A 1024 34.69 24.87 -7.42
C ASP A 1024 34.53 24.45 -8.88
N CYS A 1025 33.30 24.55 -9.38
CA CYS A 1025 32.89 24.30 -10.75
C CYS A 1025 32.30 25.56 -11.41
N SER A 1026 32.71 26.74 -10.95
CA SER A 1026 32.27 28.03 -11.49
C SER A 1026 32.74 28.30 -12.92
N ASP A 1027 31.92 29.04 -13.67
CA ASP A 1027 32.22 29.52 -15.03
C ASP A 1027 32.35 28.40 -16.10
N ASN A 1028 31.40 27.47 -16.10
CA ASN A 1028 31.43 26.28 -16.95
C ASN A 1028 30.16 26.08 -17.80
N GLU A 1029 29.25 27.05 -17.84
CA GLU A 1029 27.95 26.94 -18.53
C GLU A 1029 27.15 25.70 -18.11
N LEU A 1030 27.23 25.33 -16.83
CA LEU A 1030 26.52 24.16 -16.31
C LEU A 1030 25.00 24.40 -16.33
N THR A 1031 24.25 23.44 -16.85
CA THR A 1031 22.79 23.41 -16.80
C THR A 1031 22.26 22.48 -15.70
N LYS A 1032 23.06 21.48 -15.27
CA LYS A 1032 22.74 20.62 -14.12
C LYS A 1032 23.97 20.38 -13.24
N LEU A 1033 23.72 20.28 -11.94
CA LEU A 1033 24.71 19.94 -10.92
C LEU A 1033 24.06 19.04 -9.87
N ASN A 1034 24.60 17.84 -9.67
CA ASN A 1034 24.17 16.92 -8.63
C ASN A 1034 25.34 16.60 -7.69
N VAL A 1035 25.20 16.94 -6.41
CA VAL A 1035 26.22 16.73 -5.36
C VAL A 1035 25.80 15.71 -4.30
N GLN A 1036 24.71 14.98 -4.52
CA GLN A 1036 24.13 14.09 -3.51
C GLN A 1036 25.06 12.90 -3.19
N GLY A 1037 25.87 12.45 -4.16
CA GLY A 1037 26.89 11.43 -3.92
C GLY A 1037 28.00 11.88 -2.97
N ALA A 1038 28.24 13.19 -2.87
CA ALA A 1038 29.21 13.81 -1.97
C ALA A 1038 28.56 14.36 -0.68
N ALA A 1039 27.30 14.04 -0.39
CA ALA A 1039 26.55 14.61 0.72
C ALA A 1039 27.23 14.47 2.10
N LYS A 1040 27.95 13.36 2.32
CA LYS A 1040 28.67 13.10 3.59
C LYS A 1040 30.06 13.73 3.67
N THR A 1041 30.60 14.21 2.55
CA THR A 1041 32.01 14.67 2.43
C THR A 1041 32.14 16.12 2.00
N LEU A 1042 31.16 16.68 1.28
CA LEU A 1042 31.24 18.02 0.72
C LEU A 1042 31.04 19.11 1.78
N ASN A 1043 32.09 19.88 2.02
CA ASN A 1043 32.10 20.99 2.98
C ASN A 1043 31.95 22.37 2.31
N GLN A 1044 32.46 22.55 1.09
CA GLN A 1044 32.34 23.82 0.36
C GLN A 1044 31.97 23.60 -1.11
N LEU A 1045 31.01 24.38 -1.60
CA LEU A 1045 30.55 24.32 -2.99
C LEU A 1045 30.57 25.72 -3.62
N SER A 1046 31.27 25.87 -4.74
CA SER A 1046 31.23 27.05 -5.60
C SER A 1046 30.79 26.65 -7.01
N CYS A 1047 29.61 27.12 -7.42
CA CYS A 1047 29.01 26.83 -8.73
C CYS A 1047 28.50 28.10 -9.43
N TYR A 1048 29.05 29.26 -9.07
CA TYR A 1048 28.65 30.57 -9.60
C TYR A 1048 28.98 30.75 -11.09
N LYS A 1049 28.31 31.70 -11.76
CA LYS A 1049 28.45 31.95 -13.22
C LYS A 1049 28.18 30.70 -14.07
N ASN A 1050 27.03 30.07 -13.85
CA ASN A 1050 26.55 28.94 -14.65
C ASN A 1050 25.10 29.22 -15.11
N LYS A 1051 24.40 28.21 -15.64
CA LYS A 1051 23.01 28.29 -16.13
C LYS A 1051 22.07 27.38 -15.33
N LEU A 1052 22.39 27.12 -14.06
CA LEU A 1052 21.60 26.23 -13.20
C LEU A 1052 20.22 26.85 -12.90
N ASP A 1053 19.15 26.07 -12.99
CA ASP A 1053 17.79 26.51 -12.65
C ASP A 1053 17.33 26.05 -11.25
N THR A 1054 17.99 25.03 -10.70
CA THR A 1054 17.74 24.41 -9.40
C THR A 1054 19.07 24.00 -8.75
N LEU A 1055 19.10 24.02 -7.42
CA LEU A 1055 20.23 23.53 -6.64
C LEU A 1055 19.73 22.84 -5.37
N ASP A 1056 19.90 21.52 -5.30
CA ASP A 1056 19.56 20.71 -4.12
C ASP A 1056 20.82 20.36 -3.32
N ILE A 1057 20.87 20.85 -2.09
CA ILE A 1057 21.94 20.60 -1.12
C ILE A 1057 21.39 19.95 0.17
N SER A 1058 20.17 19.43 0.14
CA SER A 1058 19.40 19.06 1.34
C SER A 1058 20.04 17.98 2.22
N ASN A 1059 20.78 17.05 1.62
CA ASN A 1059 21.45 15.96 2.34
C ASN A 1059 22.90 16.26 2.72
N CYS A 1060 23.46 17.41 2.32
CA CYS A 1060 24.87 17.75 2.53
C CYS A 1060 25.14 18.22 3.98
N SER A 1061 25.13 17.30 4.94
CA SER A 1061 25.10 17.59 6.38
C SER A 1061 26.30 18.36 6.93
N ILE A 1062 27.46 18.27 6.27
CA ILE A 1062 28.70 18.96 6.67
C ILE A 1062 29.04 20.18 5.81
N LEU A 1063 28.15 20.54 4.89
CA LEU A 1063 28.31 21.71 4.02
C LEU A 1063 28.28 22.99 4.86
N SER A 1064 29.34 23.79 4.76
CA SER A 1064 29.53 25.01 5.56
C SER A 1064 29.38 26.29 4.75
N SER A 1065 29.65 26.25 3.44
CA SER A 1065 29.63 27.41 2.55
C SER A 1065 29.18 27.04 1.14
N VAL A 1066 28.29 27.85 0.58
CA VAL A 1066 27.79 27.71 -0.80
C VAL A 1066 27.87 29.05 -1.53
N SER A 1067 28.46 29.06 -2.72
CA SER A 1067 28.50 30.20 -3.65
C SER A 1067 27.87 29.82 -4.99
N CYS A 1068 26.69 30.33 -5.25
CA CYS A 1068 25.85 29.99 -6.41
C CYS A 1068 25.33 31.22 -7.18
N GLN A 1069 25.95 32.38 -6.96
CA GLN A 1069 25.58 33.64 -7.62
C GLN A 1069 25.71 33.60 -9.15
N ASN A 1070 24.98 34.47 -9.86
CA ASN A 1070 24.98 34.54 -11.32
C ASN A 1070 24.59 33.19 -11.98
N ASN A 1071 23.41 32.67 -11.60
CA ASN A 1071 22.77 31.51 -12.20
C ASN A 1071 21.31 31.85 -12.57
N LEU A 1072 20.53 30.84 -12.96
CA LEU A 1072 19.10 30.96 -13.28
C LEU A 1072 18.22 30.36 -12.17
N LEU A 1073 18.75 30.24 -10.94
CA LEU A 1073 18.12 29.46 -9.87
C LEU A 1073 16.75 30.03 -9.51
N LYS A 1074 15.73 29.19 -9.59
CA LYS A 1074 14.37 29.47 -9.09
C LYS A 1074 14.14 28.86 -7.70
N LEU A 1075 14.84 27.76 -7.42
CA LEU A 1075 14.72 27.00 -6.17
C LEU A 1075 16.11 26.59 -5.68
N ILE A 1076 16.34 26.80 -4.38
CA ILE A 1076 17.48 26.26 -3.64
C ILE A 1076 16.89 25.44 -2.50
N VAL A 1077 17.09 24.11 -2.52
CA VAL A 1077 16.58 23.22 -1.48
C VAL A 1077 17.64 23.07 -0.40
N THR A 1078 17.42 23.74 0.73
CA THR A 1078 18.19 23.58 1.96
C THR A 1078 17.48 22.59 2.88
N GLY A 1079 18.20 21.58 3.38
CA GLY A 1079 17.69 20.56 4.28
C GLY A 1079 18.28 20.72 5.67
N ASN A 1080 18.62 19.61 6.33
CA ASN A 1080 19.16 19.62 7.69
C ASN A 1080 20.67 19.97 7.72
N ASN A 1081 21.07 21.02 7.00
CA ASN A 1081 22.47 21.46 6.85
C ASN A 1081 22.94 22.24 8.08
N GLN A 1082 23.05 21.57 9.22
CA GLN A 1082 23.37 22.18 10.53
C GLN A 1082 24.67 23.01 10.54
N ASN A 1083 25.62 22.70 9.63
CA ASN A 1083 26.90 23.39 9.54
C ASN A 1083 26.91 24.60 8.58
N LEU A 1084 25.85 24.81 7.81
CA LEU A 1084 25.81 25.87 6.81
C LEU A 1084 25.87 27.23 7.51
N SER A 1085 26.86 28.04 7.13
CA SER A 1085 27.16 29.33 7.76
C SER A 1085 27.31 30.46 6.75
N SER A 1086 27.44 30.16 5.47
CA SER A 1086 27.57 31.14 4.39
C SER A 1086 26.81 30.68 3.15
N LEU A 1087 25.91 31.52 2.63
CA LEU A 1087 25.19 31.31 1.37
C LEU A 1087 25.25 32.59 0.54
N ASN A 1088 25.89 32.50 -0.64
CA ASN A 1088 25.96 33.58 -1.62
C ASN A 1088 25.13 33.22 -2.85
N MET A 1089 24.06 33.97 -3.10
CA MET A 1089 23.04 33.64 -4.11
C MET A 1089 22.55 34.85 -4.92
N TYR A 1090 23.29 35.97 -4.92
CA TYR A 1090 22.90 37.14 -5.70
C TYR A 1090 22.83 36.85 -7.21
N SER A 1091 22.05 37.65 -7.95
CA SER A 1091 21.84 37.46 -9.40
C SER A 1091 21.33 36.05 -9.74
N ASN A 1092 20.16 35.72 -9.18
CA ASN A 1092 19.36 34.52 -9.49
C ASN A 1092 17.89 34.92 -9.74
N ARG A 1093 16.95 33.96 -9.75
CA ARG A 1093 15.52 34.14 -10.08
C ARG A 1093 14.57 33.50 -9.05
N VAL A 1094 14.95 33.47 -7.77
CA VAL A 1094 14.16 32.84 -6.70
C VAL A 1094 12.90 33.67 -6.39
N GLY A 1095 11.72 33.06 -6.49
CA GLY A 1095 10.43 33.71 -6.24
C GLY A 1095 10.14 33.94 -4.75
N VAL A 1096 9.05 34.65 -4.43
CA VAL A 1096 8.67 34.93 -3.03
C VAL A 1096 8.46 33.65 -2.22
N ASP A 1097 7.66 32.70 -2.72
CA ASP A 1097 7.34 31.48 -1.97
C ASP A 1097 8.56 30.56 -1.78
N ASP A 1098 9.37 30.37 -2.84
CA ASP A 1098 10.60 29.58 -2.78
C ASP A 1098 11.65 30.21 -1.83
N MET A 1099 11.71 31.54 -1.78
CA MET A 1099 12.57 32.25 -0.85
C MET A 1099 12.13 32.03 0.61
N ARG A 1100 10.82 31.98 0.87
CA ARG A 1100 10.30 31.68 2.21
C ARG A 1100 10.72 30.28 2.66
N GLU A 1101 10.54 29.27 1.81
CA GLU A 1101 10.95 27.89 2.09
C GLU A 1101 12.46 27.79 2.32
N LEU A 1102 13.28 28.47 1.50
CA LEU A 1102 14.71 28.58 1.71
C LEU A 1102 15.05 29.15 3.09
N MET A 1103 14.40 30.24 3.52
CA MET A 1103 14.64 30.84 4.84
C MET A 1103 14.24 29.91 5.99
N LEU A 1104 13.12 29.20 5.86
CA LEU A 1104 12.67 28.21 6.86
C LEU A 1104 13.64 27.04 6.97
N GLY A 1105 14.23 26.62 5.85
CA GLY A 1105 15.23 25.56 5.76
C GLY A 1105 16.65 25.94 6.19
N LEU A 1106 16.96 27.23 6.41
CA LEU A 1106 18.24 27.64 6.97
C LEU A 1106 18.42 27.06 8.40
N PRO A 1107 19.65 26.66 8.79
CA PRO A 1107 19.91 26.17 10.13
C PRO A 1107 19.69 27.28 11.16
N ASP A 1108 19.17 26.89 12.33
CA ASP A 1108 19.09 27.77 13.49
C ASP A 1108 20.48 27.98 14.09
N ARG A 1109 20.97 29.22 14.03
CA ARG A 1109 22.31 29.59 14.49
C ARG A 1109 22.27 30.43 15.76
N THR A 1110 21.16 30.49 16.50
CA THR A 1110 20.99 31.32 17.72
C THR A 1110 22.06 31.06 18.80
N ASN A 1111 22.60 29.84 18.87
CA ASN A 1111 23.67 29.46 19.81
C ASN A 1111 25.09 29.44 19.21
N THR A 1112 25.29 29.98 18.00
CA THR A 1112 26.59 29.96 17.30
C THR A 1112 26.90 31.31 16.62
N ALA A 1113 28.03 31.41 15.92
CA ALA A 1113 28.34 32.60 15.12
C ALA A 1113 27.28 32.83 14.03
N SER A 1114 26.89 34.10 13.84
CA SER A 1114 25.84 34.48 12.90
C SER A 1114 26.12 34.00 11.48
N GLY A 1115 25.11 33.42 10.83
CA GLY A 1115 25.21 33.04 9.42
C GLY A 1115 25.31 34.26 8.50
N LYS A 1116 25.82 34.05 7.28
CA LYS A 1116 26.01 35.09 6.27
C LYS A 1116 25.22 34.75 5.00
N LEU A 1117 24.28 35.62 4.62
CA LEU A 1117 23.42 35.48 3.46
C LEU A 1117 23.58 36.67 2.49
N THR A 1118 24.24 36.47 1.36
CA THR A 1118 24.45 37.52 0.34
C THR A 1118 23.43 37.39 -0.79
N LEU A 1119 22.51 38.36 -0.91
CA LEU A 1119 21.31 38.26 -1.76
C LEU A 1119 21.29 39.22 -2.95
N TYR A 1120 22.03 40.33 -2.84
CA TYR A 1120 21.97 41.44 -3.78
C TYR A 1120 23.37 41.85 -4.25
N TYR A 1121 23.46 42.38 -5.47
CA TYR A 1121 24.68 43.00 -6.02
C TYR A 1121 24.35 44.41 -6.51
N SER A 1122 25.11 45.41 -6.06
CA SER A 1122 24.90 46.81 -6.41
C SER A 1122 25.96 47.26 -7.42
N MET A 1123 25.65 47.20 -8.73
CA MET A 1123 26.19 48.10 -9.78
C MET A 1123 25.56 47.89 -11.18
N ASN A 1124 25.57 48.97 -11.96
CA ASN A 1124 24.90 49.23 -13.25
C ASN A 1124 25.35 48.37 -14.47
N SER A 1125 25.96 47.20 -14.30
CA SER A 1125 26.35 46.39 -15.47
C SER A 1125 26.75 44.96 -15.07
N LEU A 1126 25.78 44.04 -15.10
CA LEU A 1126 26.00 42.68 -15.60
C LEU A 1126 24.78 42.33 -16.44
N SER A 1127 25.00 41.60 -17.52
CA SER A 1127 24.02 41.18 -18.54
C SER A 1127 22.83 40.34 -18.02
N GLN A 1128 22.70 40.14 -16.70
CA GLN A 1128 21.56 39.50 -16.05
C GLN A 1128 21.12 40.30 -14.81
N PRO A 1129 19.89 40.89 -14.79
CA PRO A 1129 19.37 41.55 -13.60
C PRO A 1129 19.12 40.51 -12.48
N ASN A 1130 19.40 40.88 -11.23
CA ASN A 1130 18.97 40.08 -10.08
C ASN A 1130 17.44 40.07 -10.00
N GLN A 1131 16.83 38.89 -10.07
CA GLN A 1131 15.39 38.68 -10.02
C GLN A 1131 14.96 37.91 -8.76
N ASN A 1132 15.85 37.73 -7.78
CA ASN A 1132 15.45 37.20 -6.48
C ASN A 1132 14.42 38.12 -5.81
N GLN A 1133 13.32 37.56 -5.32
CA GLN A 1133 12.26 38.29 -4.62
C GLN A 1133 12.41 38.08 -3.10
N PHE A 1134 12.93 39.08 -2.40
CA PHE A 1134 13.18 39.02 -0.95
C PHE A 1134 12.37 40.09 -0.20
N THR A 1135 11.52 39.65 0.72
CA THR A 1135 10.57 40.49 1.48
C THR A 1135 11.04 40.69 2.93
N GLN A 1136 10.33 41.53 3.70
CA GLN A 1136 10.59 41.70 5.13
C GLN A 1136 10.37 40.39 5.90
N ASP A 1137 9.30 39.65 5.61
CA ASP A 1137 9.04 38.35 6.24
C ASP A 1137 10.22 37.37 6.10
N HIS A 1138 10.90 37.38 4.95
CA HIS A 1138 12.09 36.55 4.74
C HIS A 1138 13.26 37.03 5.60
N ALA A 1139 13.43 38.35 5.75
CA ALA A 1139 14.44 38.94 6.63
C ALA A 1139 14.17 38.56 8.10
N ASP A 1140 12.91 38.59 8.53
CA ASP A 1140 12.51 38.25 9.89
C ASP A 1140 12.84 36.79 10.21
N ILE A 1141 12.50 35.86 9.31
CA ILE A 1141 12.84 34.42 9.47
C ILE A 1141 14.36 34.23 9.54
N ALA A 1142 15.14 34.93 8.69
CA ALA A 1142 16.59 34.85 8.70
C ALA A 1142 17.17 35.37 10.03
N VAL A 1143 16.68 36.49 10.54
CA VAL A 1143 17.11 37.10 11.81
C VAL A 1143 16.78 36.20 13.00
N GLU A 1144 15.57 35.62 13.04
CA GLU A 1144 15.17 34.65 14.07
C GLU A 1144 16.14 33.47 14.17
N LYS A 1145 16.68 33.04 13.03
CA LYS A 1145 17.69 31.98 12.93
C LYS A 1145 19.15 32.48 13.07
N ASN A 1146 19.37 33.73 13.47
CA ASN A 1146 20.69 34.39 13.59
C ASN A 1146 21.49 34.45 12.27
N TRP A 1147 20.83 34.76 11.15
CA TRP A 1147 21.47 35.03 9.85
C TRP A 1147 21.50 36.52 9.52
N LYS A 1148 22.61 36.98 8.97
CA LYS A 1148 22.83 38.36 8.53
C LYS A 1148 22.73 38.46 7.01
N THR A 1149 21.98 39.45 6.52
CA THR A 1149 21.79 39.68 5.09
C THR A 1149 22.77 40.75 4.57
N TYR A 1150 23.34 40.51 3.39
CA TYR A 1150 24.37 41.37 2.79
C TYR A 1150 24.07 41.73 1.33
N VAL A 1151 24.56 42.91 0.93
CA VAL A 1151 24.62 43.38 -0.45
C VAL A 1151 26.09 43.43 -0.89
N ALA A 1152 26.40 42.80 -2.02
CA ALA A 1152 27.72 42.78 -2.62
C ALA A 1152 27.96 44.04 -3.50
N ILE A 1153 29.17 44.61 -3.44
CA ILE A 1153 29.60 45.79 -4.22
C ILE A 1153 30.91 45.45 -4.98
N PRO A 1154 31.16 46.00 -6.18
CA PRO A 1154 32.46 45.84 -6.85
C PRO A 1154 33.61 46.37 -5.98
N GLY A 1155 34.68 45.57 -5.83
CA GLY A 1155 35.85 45.94 -5.02
C GLY A 1155 35.93 45.28 -3.64
N GLY A 1156 34.98 44.40 -3.29
CA GLY A 1156 35.16 43.44 -2.19
C GLY A 1156 34.71 43.89 -0.80
N THR A 1157 34.05 45.05 -0.67
CA THR A 1157 33.41 45.44 0.59
C THR A 1157 31.92 45.10 0.55
N GLU A 1158 31.54 44.09 1.32
CA GLU A 1158 30.13 43.76 1.56
C GLU A 1158 29.58 44.71 2.64
N PHE A 1159 28.38 45.23 2.42
CA PHE A 1159 27.67 46.05 3.41
C PHE A 1159 26.43 45.30 3.93
N ASN A 1160 26.05 45.56 5.17
CA ASN A 1160 24.79 45.06 5.74
C ASN A 1160 23.64 45.50 4.83
N GLY A 1161 22.78 44.55 4.46
CA GLY A 1161 21.64 44.80 3.59
C GLY A 1161 20.58 45.70 4.24
N PRO A 1162 19.61 46.19 3.45
CA PRO A 1162 18.65 47.24 3.84
C PRO A 1162 17.65 46.87 4.95
N TYR A 1163 17.72 45.65 5.52
CA TYR A 1163 16.72 45.09 6.43
C TYR A 1163 17.27 44.82 7.85
N TYR A 1164 17.98 45.79 8.44
CA TYR A 1164 18.21 45.82 9.89
C TYR A 1164 17.28 46.85 10.55
N THR A 1165 16.37 46.39 11.39
CA THR A 1165 15.58 47.25 12.29
C THR A 1165 16.14 47.20 13.70
N THR A 1166 16.99 48.16 14.06
CA THR A 1166 16.91 48.74 15.40
C THR A 1166 16.36 50.15 15.22
N SER A 1167 15.14 50.36 15.72
CA SER A 1167 14.27 51.55 15.59
C SER A 1167 13.31 51.55 14.39
N ASN A 1168 12.02 51.67 14.73
CA ASN A 1168 10.84 51.71 13.86
C ASN A 1168 10.88 52.84 12.82
N VAL A 1169 11.63 52.65 11.74
CA VAL A 1169 11.52 53.50 10.55
C VAL A 1169 11.25 52.60 9.34
N LYS A 1170 10.02 52.68 8.82
CA LYS A 1170 9.69 52.18 7.47
C LYS A 1170 10.59 52.92 6.47
N LEU A 1171 11.60 52.25 5.95
CA LEU A 1171 12.29 52.65 4.73
C LEU A 1171 11.58 51.96 3.56
N VAL A 1172 10.46 52.53 3.11
CA VAL A 1172 10.01 52.33 1.74
C VAL A 1172 10.81 53.33 0.91
N MET A 1173 11.95 52.92 0.37
CA MET A 1173 12.60 53.72 -0.68
C MET A 1173 11.86 53.42 -1.99
N PRO A 1174 11.25 54.42 -2.65
CA PRO A 1174 10.87 54.28 -4.04
C PRO A 1174 12.11 53.93 -4.87
N LEU A 1175 11.97 53.19 -5.96
CA LEU A 1175 13.08 52.76 -6.84
C LEU A 1175 14.01 53.90 -7.30
N ASN A 1176 13.59 55.17 -7.13
CA ASN A 1176 14.13 56.35 -7.80
C ASN A 1176 14.72 57.41 -6.83
N LEU A 1177 14.92 57.10 -5.54
CA LEU A 1177 15.57 57.99 -4.55
C LEU A 1177 16.58 57.23 -3.69
N ARG A 1178 17.86 57.64 -3.73
CA ARG A 1178 18.95 57.07 -2.92
C ARG A 1178 19.60 58.15 -2.11
N ILE A 1179 19.79 57.93 -0.80
CA ILE A 1179 20.45 58.88 0.09
C ILE A 1179 21.49 58.11 0.90
N TYR A 1180 22.75 58.50 0.80
CA TYR A 1180 23.85 57.82 1.50
C TYR A 1180 25.02 58.76 1.75
N SER A 1181 25.85 58.42 2.74
CA SER A 1181 27.07 59.16 3.09
C SER A 1181 28.29 58.44 2.52
N LEU A 1182 29.15 59.16 1.80
CA LEU A 1182 30.38 58.64 1.21
C LEU A 1182 31.48 59.72 1.26
N ASN A 1183 32.67 59.40 1.78
CA ASN A 1183 33.83 60.31 1.82
C ASN A 1183 33.57 61.70 2.43
N ARG A 1184 32.80 61.79 3.53
CA ARG A 1184 32.33 63.05 4.17
C ARG A 1184 31.34 63.87 3.34
N GLU A 1185 30.85 63.34 2.23
CA GLU A 1185 29.76 63.92 1.44
C GLU A 1185 28.46 63.15 1.68
N LEU A 1186 27.37 63.89 1.94
CA LEU A 1186 26.02 63.35 1.90
C LEU A 1186 25.54 63.42 0.45
N ILE A 1187 25.24 62.27 -0.15
CA ILE A 1187 24.82 62.13 -1.53
C ILE A 1187 23.32 61.84 -1.56
N VAL A 1188 22.59 62.61 -2.37
CA VAL A 1188 21.19 62.40 -2.72
C VAL A 1188 21.12 62.15 -4.22
N GLU A 1189 20.71 60.96 -4.65
CA GLU A 1189 20.49 60.62 -6.06
C GLU A 1189 19.00 60.42 -6.32
N THR A 1190 18.45 61.09 -7.33
CA THR A 1190 17.08 60.88 -7.79
C THR A 1190 16.97 60.95 -9.30
N ASP A 1191 16.06 60.14 -9.85
CA ASP A 1191 15.81 60.06 -11.31
C ASP A 1191 14.88 61.17 -11.81
N SER A 1192 14.36 62.03 -10.92
CA SER A 1192 13.41 63.09 -11.24
C SER A 1192 13.91 64.48 -10.81
N ILE A 1193 13.39 65.55 -11.43
CA ILE A 1193 13.70 66.96 -11.06
C ILE A 1193 13.05 67.35 -9.71
N GLN A 1194 12.77 66.37 -8.84
CA GLN A 1194 12.13 66.59 -7.54
C GLN A 1194 13.00 67.48 -6.65
N GLN A 1195 12.34 68.42 -5.97
CA GLN A 1195 12.97 69.25 -4.95
C GLN A 1195 13.11 68.44 -3.66
N PHE A 1196 14.30 68.46 -3.07
CA PHE A 1196 14.53 68.01 -1.71
C PHE A 1196 15.15 69.13 -0.88
N SER A 1197 14.93 69.04 0.42
CA SER A 1197 15.42 69.92 1.47
C SER A 1197 16.11 69.07 2.53
N ILE A 1198 17.31 69.44 2.97
CA ILE A 1198 18.02 68.81 4.08
C ILE A 1198 17.92 69.75 5.27
N TYR A 1199 17.48 69.24 6.41
CA TYR A 1199 17.41 69.94 7.69
C TYR A 1199 18.35 69.28 8.68
N ASP A 1200 18.90 70.05 9.62
CA ASP A 1200 19.51 69.48 10.82
C ASP A 1200 18.45 68.95 11.80
N MET A 1201 18.89 68.45 12.97
CA MET A 1201 17.98 67.88 13.96
C MET A 1201 17.23 68.93 14.77
N GLU A 1202 17.69 70.18 14.76
CA GLU A 1202 17.03 71.35 15.33
C GLU A 1202 15.95 71.93 14.40
N GLY A 1203 15.85 71.41 13.17
CA GLY A 1203 14.85 71.78 12.17
C GLY A 1203 15.26 72.98 11.30
N GLN A 1204 16.54 73.38 11.34
CA GLN A 1204 17.07 74.43 10.49
C GLN A 1204 17.34 73.88 9.08
N LEU A 1205 16.87 74.60 8.05
CA LEU A 1205 17.10 74.23 6.65
C LEU A 1205 18.57 74.42 6.30
N MET A 1206 19.26 73.33 5.99
CA MET A 1206 20.66 73.30 5.59
C MET A 1206 20.81 73.47 4.07
N ILE A 1207 20.04 72.71 3.29
CA ILE A 1207 20.17 72.63 1.83
C ILE A 1207 18.80 72.52 1.19
N ARG A 1208 18.58 73.15 0.03
CA ARG A 1208 17.40 72.92 -0.82
C ARG A 1208 17.83 72.87 -2.28
N GLN A 1209 17.56 71.75 -2.96
CA GLN A 1209 18.00 71.52 -4.33
C GLN A 1209 17.00 70.65 -5.10
N ASN A 1210 17.00 70.78 -6.43
CA ASN A 1210 16.26 69.90 -7.34
C ASN A 1210 17.21 68.88 -8.00
N GLY A 1211 16.76 67.64 -8.18
CA GLY A 1211 17.54 66.57 -8.80
C GLY A 1211 18.58 65.97 -7.85
N SER A 1212 19.63 65.34 -8.37
CA SER A 1212 20.69 64.73 -7.56
C SER A 1212 21.73 65.77 -7.08
N GLY A 1213 22.37 65.53 -5.93
CA GLY A 1213 23.41 66.40 -5.40
C GLY A 1213 24.32 65.73 -4.36
N LYS A 1214 25.50 66.31 -4.13
CA LYS A 1214 26.49 65.88 -3.14
C LYS A 1214 26.82 67.06 -2.22
N PHE A 1215 26.85 66.81 -0.91
CA PHE A 1215 26.89 67.87 0.08
C PHE A 1215 27.91 67.61 1.17
N MET A 1216 28.83 68.56 1.34
CA MET A 1216 29.75 68.57 2.47
C MET A 1216 29.01 69.08 3.71
N LEU A 1217 28.49 68.17 4.51
CA LEU A 1217 27.85 68.46 5.78
C LEU A 1217 28.73 67.99 6.95
N PRO A 1218 28.68 68.64 8.13
CA PRO A 1218 29.30 68.12 9.34
C PRO A 1218 28.81 66.70 9.68
N VAL A 1219 29.63 65.92 10.36
CA VAL A 1219 29.21 64.61 10.89
C VAL A 1219 28.06 64.82 11.86
N GLY A 1220 26.91 64.18 11.60
CA GLY A 1220 25.68 64.49 12.31
C GLY A 1220 24.46 63.78 11.71
N MET A 1221 23.31 63.92 12.37
CA MET A 1221 22.05 63.44 11.81
C MET A 1221 21.33 64.58 11.09
N TYR A 1222 20.70 64.24 9.96
CA TYR A 1222 19.96 65.16 9.13
C TYR A 1222 18.60 64.57 8.73
N VAL A 1223 17.62 65.43 8.49
CA VAL A 1223 16.33 65.08 7.89
C VAL A 1223 16.33 65.50 6.44
N VAL A 1224 16.20 64.56 5.52
CA VAL A 1224 15.99 64.86 4.09
C VAL A 1224 14.50 64.76 3.78
N GLN A 1225 13.93 65.87 3.33
CA GLN A 1225 12.53 66.05 3.00
C GLN A 1225 12.37 66.32 1.50
N THR A 1226 11.50 65.57 0.85
CA THR A 1226 11.01 65.80 -0.51
C THR A 1226 9.53 66.19 -0.44
N ASN A 1227 8.91 66.50 -1.58
CA ASN A 1227 7.47 66.73 -1.64
C ASN A 1227 6.62 65.51 -1.21
N GLU A 1228 7.19 64.31 -1.24
CA GLU A 1228 6.47 63.03 -1.03
C GLU A 1228 6.96 62.25 0.21
N TYR A 1229 8.18 62.53 0.71
CA TYR A 1229 8.83 61.72 1.74
C TYR A 1229 9.71 62.55 2.69
N ASN A 1230 9.74 62.18 3.97
CA ASN A 1230 10.72 62.66 4.95
C ASN A 1230 11.51 61.48 5.50
N THR A 1231 12.84 61.52 5.45
CA THR A 1231 13.70 60.47 6.00
C THR A 1231 14.84 61.04 6.83
N LYS A 1232 15.27 60.32 7.87
CA LYS A 1232 16.44 60.66 8.69
C LYS A 1232 17.66 59.92 8.19
N ILE A 1233 18.79 60.60 8.09
CA ILE A 1233 20.08 59.99 7.75
C ILE A 1233 21.19 60.43 8.70
N THR A 1234 22.02 59.48 9.10
CA THR A 1234 23.25 59.74 9.84
C THR A 1234 24.39 59.92 8.83
N HIS A 1235 24.89 61.15 8.71
CA HIS A 1235 26.07 61.49 7.91
C HIS A 1235 27.34 61.24 8.75
N LYS A 1236 28.26 60.41 8.24
CA LYS A 1236 29.45 59.94 8.97
C LYS A 1236 30.73 60.57 8.46
#